data_AF-M8E5H2-F1
#
_entry.id   AF-M8E5H2-F1
#
_cell.length_a   1.000
_cell.length_b   1.000
_cell.length_c   1.000
_cell.angle_alpha   90.00
_cell.angle_beta   90.00
_cell.angle_gamma   90.00
#
_symmetry.space_group_name_H-M   'P 1'
#
loop_
_entity.id
_entity.type
_entity.pdbx_description
1 polymer ?
#
loop_
_entity_poly.entity_id
_entity_poly.type
_entity_poly.pdbx_seq_one_letter_code
_entity_poly.pdbx_strand_id
1 'polypeptide(L)'
;MQKKSKVLTCALLVCSLLVPSAASAASSYMPYSDISKHWAKSSIIRGAQYGLFASGGSIERFYPNRELTRAEFVALMDRVFVVGQQHLYPLTFLSEHDEFGKGEGFDEPYLPYKDVDRLTWMYGPTLRMSVLLERLYGPGAIQEIFPGQLFSPNQPITREEAAKLLAIYTMETDQQKAWNMVNEWGWLTGRPSDKLKRGEAAVVFDRLVQFLQRDVMLPLLDYDGQKFPMVPEVQDMFPLFAPYTDQVTGDDQIYVNAAEAIRFHEDSEETFRALRKLAEGTFDNKVGVHYYLSWDPDTEIADNLEHAFKAIDAYFDDRIVLPDTLQLLVANVYDMALQTGSTDPKMYEKILERLNGYEQKIRKNTKESEALAIYQAALEVKVGHMDKALEIYRAFAPHHQEALKNLVYYLVQNEQLSEAEAFLAGLQPKKTEVEIIQLTRLLQQELAIDLEQASIVRDLSFTMGRMENLKGYKAEGEAVLRGFLVKYTEEVDRLSKARHATGIYQSPQKLVLDKWESYTDTEKNIKYERNFDSESWEPSRVDQQEFMSDYVAGMSVKDRARILGARYYKQSFGEYDIITEWIPGDKIVEAAQNVSLNHGKIKSVPVYMNKYYIDSDSDLLVKHVWRYEEVYDTQEYVAYAGEETYKTQVDVRVSIPREVVKGAAR
;
A
#
# COMPACT_ATOMS: atom_id res chain seq x y z
N MET A 1 40.39 -22.75 20.51
CA MET A 1 41.50 -22.74 19.52
C MET A 1 40.97 -22.13 18.23
N GLN A 2 40.95 -20.80 18.12
CA GLN A 2 42.00 -20.00 17.49
C GLN A 2 42.47 -20.49 16.11
N LYS A 3 42.19 -19.61 15.13
CA LYS A 3 43.07 -19.21 14.02
C LYS A 3 43.18 -20.18 12.84
N LYS A 4 42.63 -19.77 11.69
CA LYS A 4 43.39 -19.22 10.53
C LYS A 4 42.51 -19.27 9.27
N SER A 5 41.94 -18.13 8.87
CA SER A 5 41.89 -17.68 7.47
C SER A 5 41.27 -16.28 7.39
N LYS A 6 42.07 -15.25 7.68
CA LYS A 6 41.84 -13.86 7.29
C LYS A 6 43.14 -13.37 6.66
N VAL A 7 43.30 -13.48 5.34
CA VAL A 7 44.34 -12.71 4.61
C VAL A 7 43.93 -12.26 3.19
N LEU A 8 42.86 -12.77 2.55
CA LEU A 8 42.56 -12.40 1.15
C LEU A 8 41.19 -11.74 0.93
N THR A 9 40.88 -10.68 1.66
CA THR A 9 39.76 -9.78 1.28
C THR A 9 39.94 -8.31 1.68
N CYS A 10 40.93 -7.97 2.51
CA CYS A 10 41.18 -6.60 2.95
C CYS A 10 41.97 -5.71 1.95
N ALA A 11 42.36 -6.23 0.78
CA ALA A 11 43.14 -5.46 -0.20
C ALA A 11 42.31 -4.84 -1.35
N LEU A 12 41.04 -5.22 -1.50
CA LEU A 12 40.15 -4.67 -2.55
C LEU A 12 39.13 -3.64 -2.02
N LEU A 13 39.01 -3.48 -0.70
CA LEU A 13 38.11 -2.52 -0.05
C LEU A 13 38.80 -1.21 0.40
N VAL A 14 40.13 -1.13 0.30
CA VAL A 14 40.91 0.05 0.72
C VAL A 14 41.12 1.06 -0.41
N CYS A 15 40.88 0.70 -1.68
CA CYS A 15 41.00 1.63 -2.81
C CYS A 15 39.73 2.45 -3.09
N SER A 16 38.61 2.20 -2.41
CA SER A 16 37.37 2.99 -2.50
C SER A 16 37.21 4.07 -1.41
N LEU A 17 38.16 4.18 -0.46
CA LEU A 17 38.08 5.09 0.68
C LEU A 17 39.06 6.29 0.63
N LEU A 18 39.60 6.59 -0.56
CA LEU A 18 40.40 7.80 -0.79
C LEU A 18 39.74 8.68 -1.86
N VAL A 19 38.50 9.09 -1.62
CA VAL A 19 38.00 10.35 -2.17
C VAL A 19 38.38 11.43 -1.16
N PRO A 20 39.22 12.41 -1.51
CA PRO A 20 39.44 13.53 -0.64
C PRO A 20 38.10 14.22 -0.40
N SER A 21 37.65 14.23 0.85
CA SER A 21 36.61 15.13 1.34
C SER A 21 37.16 16.55 1.31
N ALA A 22 37.24 17.10 0.10
CA ALA A 22 37.13 18.53 -0.08
C ALA A 22 35.63 18.81 -0.09
N ALA A 23 35.16 19.52 0.93
CA ALA A 23 33.92 20.27 0.86
C ALA A 23 34.02 21.23 -0.33
N SER A 24 33.75 20.71 -1.53
CA SER A 24 33.47 21.52 -2.70
C SER A 24 32.17 22.22 -2.37
N ALA A 25 32.19 23.56 -2.36
CA ALA A 25 30.99 24.33 -2.57
C ALA A 25 30.20 23.63 -3.70
N ALA A 26 29.01 23.13 -3.38
CA ALA A 26 28.23 22.33 -4.30
C ALA A 26 28.02 23.16 -5.57
N SER A 27 28.78 22.86 -6.63
CA SER A 27 28.51 23.41 -7.94
C SER A 27 27.09 23.00 -8.25
N SER A 28 26.18 23.95 -8.46
CA SER A 28 24.78 23.64 -8.75
C SER A 28 24.74 22.65 -9.91
N TYR A 29 24.39 21.39 -9.64
CA TYR A 29 24.33 20.34 -10.64
C TYR A 29 23.39 20.80 -11.76
N MET A 30 23.95 21.12 -12.94
CA MET A 30 23.19 21.56 -14.11
C MET A 30 23.26 20.48 -15.18
N PRO A 31 22.29 19.55 -15.22
CA PRO A 31 22.35 18.37 -16.07
C PRO A 31 22.22 18.68 -17.56
N TYR A 32 21.71 19.85 -17.94
CA TYR A 32 21.48 20.23 -19.34
C TYR A 32 21.84 21.69 -19.59
N SER A 33 22.44 21.98 -20.74
CA SER A 33 22.93 23.31 -21.12
C SER A 33 21.82 24.31 -21.49
N ASP A 34 20.68 23.81 -21.97
CA ASP A 34 19.59 24.60 -22.56
C ASP A 34 18.45 24.95 -21.58
N ILE A 35 18.59 24.61 -20.30
CA ILE A 35 17.58 24.88 -19.26
C ILE A 35 17.93 26.06 -18.34
N SER A 36 19.13 26.65 -18.49
CA SER A 36 19.68 27.63 -17.53
C SER A 36 18.75 28.82 -17.23
N LYS A 37 18.00 29.29 -18.25
CA LYS A 37 17.01 30.39 -18.16
C LYS A 37 15.56 29.91 -18.34
N HIS A 38 15.32 28.61 -18.38
CA HIS A 38 13.98 28.05 -18.60
C HIS A 38 13.19 28.04 -17.29
N TRP A 39 11.91 28.40 -17.32
CA TRP A 39 11.06 28.49 -16.12
C TRP A 39 10.91 27.13 -15.41
N ALA A 40 10.90 26.03 -16.17
CA ALA A 40 10.82 24.66 -15.64
C ALA A 40 12.15 24.11 -15.10
N LYS A 41 13.23 24.92 -15.06
CA LYS A 41 14.59 24.47 -14.69
C LYS A 41 14.62 23.63 -13.42
N SER A 42 14.01 24.10 -12.33
CA SER A 42 14.05 23.42 -11.04
C SER A 42 13.37 22.04 -11.09
N SER A 43 12.20 21.95 -11.73
CA SER A 43 11.49 20.69 -11.92
C SER A 43 12.23 19.73 -12.85
N ILE A 44 12.92 20.24 -13.88
CA ILE A 44 13.76 19.41 -14.75
C ILE A 44 14.95 18.83 -13.97
N ILE A 45 15.60 19.63 -13.13
CA ILE A 45 16.72 19.17 -12.28
C ILE A 45 16.23 18.11 -11.29
N ARG A 46 15.12 18.36 -10.58
CA ARG A 46 14.53 17.37 -9.67
C ARG A 46 14.10 16.10 -10.40
N GLY A 47 13.44 16.22 -11.54
CA GLY A 47 13.07 15.07 -12.36
C GLY A 47 14.28 14.24 -12.81
N ALA A 48 15.42 14.87 -13.09
CA ALA A 48 16.66 14.12 -13.35
C ALA A 48 17.20 13.42 -12.09
N GLN A 49 17.11 14.06 -10.92
CA GLN A 49 17.50 13.46 -9.62
C GLN A 49 16.60 12.28 -9.23
N TYR A 50 15.30 12.37 -9.53
CA TYR A 50 14.32 11.29 -9.34
C TYR A 50 14.42 10.19 -10.41
N GLY A 51 15.35 10.28 -11.37
CA GLY A 51 15.50 9.29 -12.44
C GLY A 51 14.43 9.35 -13.53
N LEU A 52 13.54 10.35 -13.53
CA LEU A 52 12.50 10.54 -14.56
C LEU A 52 13.09 10.95 -15.91
N PHE A 53 14.21 11.64 -15.92
CA PHE A 53 14.90 12.07 -17.14
C PHE A 53 16.37 11.66 -17.11
N ALA A 54 16.82 10.98 -18.17
CA ALA A 54 18.21 10.58 -18.32
C ALA A 54 19.15 11.80 -18.38
N SER A 55 20.20 11.80 -17.56
CA SER A 55 21.26 12.81 -17.55
C SER A 55 22.63 12.12 -17.58
N GLY A 56 23.65 12.77 -18.15
CA GLY A 56 24.99 12.19 -18.28
C GLY A 56 25.82 12.86 -19.39
N GLY A 57 27.12 12.53 -19.46
CA GLY A 57 28.07 13.21 -20.36
C GLY A 57 27.75 13.15 -21.86
N SER A 58 26.92 12.20 -22.29
CA SER A 58 26.45 12.08 -23.68
C SER A 58 25.14 12.83 -23.97
N ILE A 59 24.51 13.45 -22.96
CA ILE A 59 23.22 14.15 -23.06
C ILE A 59 23.42 15.62 -22.67
N GLU A 60 23.69 16.47 -23.65
CA GLU A 60 23.99 17.90 -23.39
C GLU A 60 22.75 18.80 -23.28
N ARG A 61 21.61 18.38 -23.83
CA ARG A 61 20.40 19.20 -24.00
C ARG A 61 19.13 18.44 -23.63
N PHE A 62 18.19 19.15 -23.02
CA PHE A 62 16.88 18.62 -22.62
C PHE A 62 15.81 18.81 -23.69
N TYR A 63 15.85 19.93 -24.42
CA TYR A 63 14.83 20.41 -25.36
C TYR A 63 13.47 20.72 -24.68
N PRO A 64 13.42 21.65 -23.71
CA PRO A 64 12.23 21.86 -22.90
C PRO A 64 11.01 22.38 -23.68
N ASN A 65 11.23 23.02 -24.83
CA ASN A 65 10.17 23.55 -25.69
C ASN A 65 9.67 22.57 -26.75
N ARG A 66 10.29 21.39 -26.89
CA ARG A 66 9.84 20.35 -27.82
C ARG A 66 8.55 19.71 -27.29
N GLU A 67 7.63 19.40 -28.17
CA GLU A 67 6.46 18.58 -27.85
C GLU A 67 6.88 17.19 -27.40
N LEU A 68 6.24 16.71 -26.33
CA LEU A 68 6.47 15.38 -25.78
C LEU A 68 5.64 14.35 -26.56
N THR A 69 6.24 13.21 -26.87
CA THR A 69 5.53 12.13 -27.58
C THR A 69 4.71 11.27 -26.61
N ARG A 70 3.71 10.53 -27.13
CA ARG A 70 2.91 9.56 -26.37
C ARG A 70 3.79 8.52 -25.67
N ALA A 71 4.78 7.95 -26.36
CA ALA A 71 5.71 6.98 -25.77
C ALA A 71 6.53 7.57 -24.63
N GLU A 72 7.02 8.81 -24.78
CA GLU A 72 7.77 9.47 -23.71
C GLU A 72 6.91 9.76 -22.48
N PHE A 73 5.65 10.16 -22.66
CA PHE A 73 4.75 10.40 -21.55
C PHE A 73 4.42 9.12 -20.79
N VAL A 74 4.12 8.03 -21.49
CA VAL A 74 3.87 6.71 -20.90
C VAL A 74 5.11 6.20 -20.15
N ALA A 75 6.32 6.45 -20.65
CA ALA A 75 7.55 6.12 -19.94
C ALA A 75 7.76 6.93 -18.66
N LEU A 76 7.29 8.18 -18.62
CA LEU A 76 7.31 8.98 -17.39
C LEU A 76 6.28 8.47 -16.38
N MET A 77 5.08 8.09 -16.83
CA MET A 77 4.06 7.45 -15.99
C MET A 77 4.58 6.15 -15.38
N ASP A 78 5.18 5.29 -16.18
CA ASP A 78 5.78 4.02 -15.74
C ASP A 78 6.84 4.25 -14.64
N ARG A 79 7.76 5.21 -14.83
CA ARG A 79 8.76 5.55 -13.81
C ARG A 79 8.16 6.09 -12.52
N VAL A 80 7.11 6.90 -12.63
CA VAL A 80 6.41 7.41 -11.44
C VAL A 80 5.61 6.33 -10.74
N PHE A 81 5.00 5.42 -11.49
CA PHE A 81 4.32 4.26 -10.94
C PHE A 81 5.28 3.40 -10.11
N VAL A 82 6.50 3.13 -10.59
CA VAL A 82 7.52 2.40 -9.82
C VAL A 82 7.84 3.07 -8.48
N VAL A 83 7.81 4.41 -8.41
CA VAL A 83 8.04 5.15 -7.15
C VAL A 83 6.81 5.13 -6.23
N GLY A 84 5.61 5.02 -6.80
CA GLY A 84 4.33 5.18 -6.09
C GLY A 84 3.47 3.92 -5.99
N GLN A 85 3.98 2.74 -6.36
CA GLN A 85 3.21 1.51 -6.53
C GLN A 85 2.39 1.13 -5.28
N GLN A 86 2.98 1.30 -4.09
CA GLN A 86 2.33 0.98 -2.81
C GLN A 86 1.01 1.74 -2.61
N HIS A 87 0.90 2.97 -3.11
CA HIS A 87 -0.32 3.79 -2.99
C HIS A 87 -1.46 3.29 -3.89
N LEU A 88 -1.13 2.62 -5.00
CA LEU A 88 -2.11 2.06 -5.93
C LEU A 88 -2.38 0.57 -5.67
N TYR A 89 -1.56 -0.09 -4.86
CA TYR A 89 -1.73 -1.51 -4.54
C TYR A 89 -3.13 -1.86 -4.04
N PRO A 90 -3.77 -1.10 -3.11
CA PRO A 90 -5.13 -1.41 -2.67
C PRO A 90 -6.17 -1.42 -3.79
N LEU A 91 -5.93 -0.72 -4.90
CA LEU A 91 -6.83 -0.67 -6.06
C LEU A 91 -6.41 -1.62 -7.19
N THR A 92 -5.16 -2.06 -7.22
CA THR A 92 -4.59 -2.81 -8.36
C THR A 92 -4.27 -4.26 -8.03
N PHE A 93 -3.97 -4.56 -6.77
CA PHE A 93 -3.45 -5.84 -6.31
C PHE A 93 -2.15 -6.26 -6.99
N LEU A 94 -1.50 -5.33 -7.73
CA LEU A 94 -0.25 -5.59 -8.42
C LEU A 94 0.90 -5.42 -7.43
N SER A 95 1.45 -6.53 -6.96
CA SER A 95 2.73 -6.51 -6.23
C SER A 95 3.90 -6.49 -7.21
N GLU A 96 5.09 -6.08 -6.77
CA GLU A 96 6.30 -6.09 -7.60
C GLU A 96 6.52 -7.45 -8.29
N HIS A 97 6.20 -8.56 -7.61
CA HIS A 97 6.35 -9.92 -8.15
C HIS A 97 5.34 -10.27 -9.25
N ASP A 98 4.14 -9.71 -9.24
CA ASP A 98 3.10 -9.97 -10.25
C ASP A 98 3.42 -9.26 -11.59
N GLU A 99 4.21 -8.19 -11.53
CA GLU A 99 4.54 -7.34 -12.68
C GLU A 99 5.66 -7.90 -13.54
N PHE A 100 6.65 -8.57 -12.93
CA PHE A 100 7.79 -9.15 -13.66
C PHE A 100 7.48 -10.52 -14.27
N GLY A 101 6.40 -11.20 -13.86
CA GLY A 101 5.97 -12.48 -14.43
C GLY A 101 5.21 -12.37 -15.77
N LYS A 102 4.52 -11.24 -16.00
CA LYS A 102 3.74 -10.99 -17.23
C LYS A 102 4.65 -10.52 -18.38
N GLY A 103 5.29 -11.46 -19.08
CA GLY A 103 6.05 -11.17 -20.30
C GLY A 103 7.29 -12.01 -20.56
N GLU A 104 7.70 -12.88 -19.62
CA GLU A 104 8.84 -13.80 -19.80
C GLU A 104 8.44 -15.13 -20.48
N GLY A 105 7.12 -15.37 -20.66
CA GLY A 105 6.56 -16.50 -21.39
C GLY A 105 6.17 -16.17 -22.85
N PHE A 106 6.09 -17.20 -23.69
CA PHE A 106 5.48 -17.08 -25.03
C PHE A 106 3.95 -16.88 -24.96
N ASP A 107 3.34 -17.19 -23.81
CA ASP A 107 1.95 -16.88 -23.49
C ASP A 107 1.87 -15.47 -22.87
N GLU A 108 1.05 -14.62 -23.48
CA GLU A 108 0.55 -13.27 -23.11
C GLU A 108 1.12 -12.52 -21.88
N PRO A 109 1.41 -11.21 -22.01
CA PRO A 109 0.52 -10.26 -22.69
C PRO A 109 1.05 -9.73 -24.03
N TYR A 110 0.12 -9.48 -24.95
CA TYR A 110 0.34 -8.61 -26.11
C TYR A 110 -0.32 -7.27 -25.84
N LEU A 111 0.39 -6.20 -26.16
CA LEU A 111 -0.24 -4.88 -26.26
C LEU A 111 -1.34 -4.92 -27.33
N PRO A 112 -2.44 -4.16 -27.16
CA PRO A 112 -3.46 -4.03 -28.20
C PRO A 112 -2.98 -3.23 -29.43
N TYR A 113 -1.72 -2.79 -29.43
CA TYR A 113 -1.13 -1.93 -30.45
C TYR A 113 -0.08 -2.67 -31.28
N LYS A 114 -0.26 -2.62 -32.61
CA LYS A 114 0.61 -3.31 -33.59
C LYS A 114 1.93 -2.59 -33.86
N ASP A 115 2.02 -1.31 -33.52
CA ASP A 115 3.17 -0.43 -33.77
C ASP A 115 4.07 -0.22 -32.54
N VAL A 116 3.87 -1.01 -31.49
CA VAL A 116 4.74 -1.05 -30.30
C VAL A 116 5.38 -2.44 -30.19
N ASP A 117 6.56 -2.57 -30.81
CA ASP A 117 7.29 -3.84 -30.88
C ASP A 117 8.02 -4.17 -29.56
N ARG A 118 8.03 -5.45 -29.18
CA ARG A 118 8.65 -5.99 -27.94
C ARG A 118 10.12 -5.61 -27.75
N LEU A 119 10.86 -5.40 -28.84
CA LEU A 119 12.29 -5.05 -28.82
C LEU A 119 12.54 -3.53 -28.72
N THR A 120 11.48 -2.73 -28.58
CA THR A 120 11.60 -1.27 -28.42
C THR A 120 11.57 -0.86 -26.96
N TRP A 121 12.28 0.22 -26.64
CA TRP A 121 12.38 0.77 -25.27
C TRP A 121 11.03 1.16 -24.65
N MET A 122 10.00 1.38 -25.49
CA MET A 122 8.68 1.81 -25.06
C MET A 122 7.73 0.65 -24.75
N TYR A 123 8.06 -0.59 -25.15
CA TYR A 123 7.18 -1.74 -24.95
C TYR A 123 6.87 -1.98 -23.47
N GLY A 124 7.90 -2.07 -22.63
CA GLY A 124 7.74 -2.29 -21.18
C GLY A 124 6.85 -1.24 -20.52
N PRO A 125 7.16 0.06 -20.67
CA PRO A 125 6.30 1.13 -20.15
C PRO A 125 4.86 1.10 -20.67
N THR A 126 4.65 0.87 -21.97
CA THR A 126 3.30 0.78 -22.53
C THR A 126 2.56 -0.43 -22.01
N LEU A 127 3.24 -1.57 -21.85
CA LEU A 127 2.66 -2.79 -21.30
C LEU A 127 2.23 -2.58 -19.85
N ARG A 128 3.10 -2.02 -19.00
CA ARG A 128 2.77 -1.77 -17.59
C ARG A 128 1.58 -0.81 -17.47
N MET A 129 1.55 0.25 -18.27
CA MET A 129 0.40 1.15 -18.29
C MET A 129 -0.88 0.48 -18.80
N SER A 130 -0.80 -0.42 -19.79
CA SER A 130 -1.95 -1.19 -20.26
C SER A 130 -2.50 -2.06 -19.13
N VAL A 131 -1.63 -2.82 -18.45
CA VAL A 131 -2.01 -3.71 -17.33
C VAL A 131 -2.60 -2.90 -16.16
N LEU A 132 -1.98 -1.77 -15.83
CA LEU A 132 -2.45 -0.89 -14.76
C LEU A 132 -3.86 -0.35 -15.07
N LEU A 133 -4.06 0.16 -16.28
CA LEU A 133 -5.35 0.68 -16.72
C LEU A 133 -6.40 -0.44 -16.79
N GLU A 134 -6.06 -1.61 -17.31
CA GLU A 134 -6.97 -2.76 -17.34
C GLU A 134 -7.39 -3.18 -15.93
N ARG A 135 -6.45 -3.16 -15.00
CA ARG A 135 -6.74 -3.50 -13.62
C ARG A 135 -7.63 -2.45 -12.95
N LEU A 136 -7.44 -1.17 -13.21
CA LEU A 136 -8.25 -0.11 -12.60
C LEU A 136 -9.61 0.07 -13.28
N TYR A 137 -9.67 -0.10 -14.59
CA TYR A 137 -10.75 0.41 -15.44
C TYR A 137 -11.33 -0.62 -16.42
N GLY A 138 -10.87 -1.87 -16.36
CA GLY A 138 -11.41 -2.96 -17.14
C GLY A 138 -10.76 -3.17 -18.52
N PRO A 139 -11.14 -4.26 -19.21
CA PRO A 139 -10.55 -4.64 -20.49
C PRO A 139 -10.53 -3.50 -21.51
N GLY A 140 -9.40 -3.33 -22.22
CA GLY A 140 -9.29 -2.34 -23.29
C GLY A 140 -9.18 -0.88 -22.82
N ALA A 141 -9.07 -0.60 -21.52
CA ALA A 141 -9.08 0.76 -20.99
C ALA A 141 -8.04 1.72 -21.61
N ILE A 142 -6.87 1.21 -22.01
CA ILE A 142 -5.87 2.04 -22.70
C ILE A 142 -6.33 2.51 -24.09
N GLN A 143 -7.22 1.77 -24.77
CA GLN A 143 -7.76 2.10 -26.08
C GLN A 143 -8.86 3.18 -25.99
N GLU A 144 -9.50 3.36 -24.84
CA GLU A 144 -10.37 4.52 -24.57
C GLU A 144 -9.58 5.85 -24.51
N ILE A 145 -8.28 5.76 -24.24
CA ILE A 145 -7.36 6.90 -24.29
C ILE A 145 -6.73 7.04 -25.68
N PHE A 146 -6.27 5.92 -26.26
CA PHE A 146 -5.63 5.88 -27.57
C PHE A 146 -6.40 4.92 -28.51
N PRO A 147 -7.45 5.40 -29.19
CA PRO A 147 -8.33 4.53 -29.97
C PRO A 147 -7.65 3.81 -31.13
N GLY A 148 -8.09 2.57 -31.38
CA GLY A 148 -7.68 1.75 -32.52
C GLY A 148 -6.57 0.75 -32.21
N GLN A 149 -5.92 0.27 -33.27
CA GLN A 149 -4.85 -0.75 -33.21
C GLN A 149 -3.44 -0.15 -33.32
N LEU A 150 -3.32 1.18 -33.36
CA LEU A 150 -2.06 1.91 -33.49
C LEU A 150 -1.92 2.91 -32.35
N PHE A 151 -0.89 2.77 -31.54
CA PHE A 151 -0.56 3.68 -30.45
C PHE A 151 -0.01 5.02 -30.96
N SER A 152 0.67 5.00 -32.12
CA SER A 152 1.39 6.13 -32.71
C SER A 152 2.42 6.73 -31.74
N PRO A 153 3.44 5.97 -31.33
CA PRO A 153 4.33 6.32 -30.21
C PRO A 153 5.05 7.66 -30.36
N ASN A 154 5.37 8.07 -31.59
CA ASN A 154 6.07 9.32 -31.89
C ASN A 154 5.13 10.53 -32.04
N GLN A 155 3.82 10.33 -31.96
CA GLN A 155 2.85 11.42 -32.03
C GLN A 155 2.95 12.29 -30.77
N PRO A 156 2.91 13.63 -30.89
CA PRO A 156 2.76 14.53 -29.76
C PRO A 156 1.49 14.26 -28.94
N ILE A 157 1.67 14.02 -27.63
CA ILE A 157 0.56 13.78 -26.72
C ILE A 157 -0.27 15.05 -26.52
N THR A 158 -1.59 14.93 -26.50
CA THR A 158 -2.48 16.05 -26.12
C THR A 158 -2.57 16.19 -24.60
N ARG A 159 -2.98 17.36 -24.12
CA ARG A 159 -3.24 17.55 -22.70
C ARG A 159 -4.41 16.70 -22.19
N GLU A 160 -5.40 16.42 -23.02
CA GLU A 160 -6.50 15.50 -22.70
C GLU A 160 -6.03 14.06 -22.50
N GLU A 161 -5.22 13.54 -23.43
CA GLU A 161 -4.61 12.20 -23.32
C GLU A 161 -3.75 12.09 -22.05
N ALA A 162 -2.95 13.12 -21.77
CA ALA A 162 -2.14 13.20 -20.56
C ALA A 162 -3.02 13.23 -19.29
N ALA A 163 -4.12 13.99 -19.28
CA ALA A 163 -5.02 14.07 -18.14
C ALA A 163 -5.72 12.73 -17.85
N LYS A 164 -6.16 12.02 -18.89
CA LYS A 164 -6.76 10.68 -18.74
C LYS A 164 -5.79 9.66 -18.12
N LEU A 165 -4.50 9.75 -18.44
CA LEU A 165 -3.47 8.93 -17.80
C LEU A 165 -3.18 9.35 -16.36
N LEU A 166 -3.16 10.66 -16.07
CA LEU A 166 -2.91 11.19 -14.72
C LEU A 166 -4.07 10.96 -13.75
N ALA A 167 -5.29 10.78 -14.25
CA ALA A 167 -6.49 10.59 -13.43
C ALA A 167 -6.44 9.35 -12.52
N ILE A 168 -5.54 8.39 -12.79
CA ILE A 168 -5.30 7.26 -11.89
C ILE A 168 -4.93 7.70 -10.46
N TYR A 169 -4.40 8.92 -10.29
CA TYR A 169 -3.95 9.47 -9.01
C TYR A 169 -4.94 10.45 -8.38
N THR A 170 -6.15 10.60 -8.92
CA THR A 170 -7.10 11.63 -8.44
C THR A 170 -8.35 11.07 -7.76
N MET A 171 -8.41 9.74 -7.56
CA MET A 171 -9.60 9.00 -7.06
C MET A 171 -10.90 9.27 -7.84
N GLU A 172 -10.78 9.82 -9.06
CA GLU A 172 -11.94 10.11 -9.90
C GLU A 172 -12.53 8.80 -10.42
N THR A 173 -13.84 8.65 -10.26
CA THR A 173 -14.56 7.43 -10.62
C THR A 173 -15.07 7.45 -12.05
N ASP A 174 -15.07 8.62 -12.70
CA ASP A 174 -15.52 8.83 -14.08
C ASP A 174 -14.42 9.48 -14.95
N GLN A 175 -13.92 8.72 -15.93
CA GLN A 175 -12.86 9.19 -16.82
C GLN A 175 -13.24 10.44 -17.64
N GLN A 176 -14.53 10.67 -17.91
CA GLN A 176 -14.96 11.86 -18.65
C GLN A 176 -14.65 13.15 -17.88
N LYS A 177 -14.51 13.06 -16.56
CA LYS A 177 -14.15 14.17 -15.66
C LYS A 177 -12.64 14.31 -15.45
N ALA A 178 -11.82 13.39 -15.98
CA ALA A 178 -10.37 13.37 -15.80
C ALA A 178 -9.71 14.74 -16.08
N TRP A 179 -10.10 15.40 -17.17
CA TRP A 179 -9.57 16.72 -17.51
C TRP A 179 -9.85 17.76 -16.42
N ASN A 180 -11.11 17.84 -15.95
CA ASN A 180 -11.53 18.80 -14.95
C ASN A 180 -10.80 18.53 -13.63
N MET A 181 -10.73 17.27 -13.22
CA MET A 181 -10.08 16.87 -11.99
C MET A 181 -8.58 17.21 -12.00
N VAL A 182 -7.84 16.80 -13.04
CA VAL A 182 -6.40 17.09 -13.19
C VAL A 182 -6.13 18.60 -13.28
N ASN A 183 -7.08 19.37 -13.83
CA ASN A 183 -7.01 20.83 -13.87
C ASN A 183 -7.21 21.46 -12.49
N GLU A 184 -8.19 20.99 -11.72
CA GLU A 184 -8.44 21.44 -10.36
C GLU A 184 -7.31 21.09 -9.39
N TRP A 185 -6.62 19.96 -9.61
CA TRP A 185 -5.37 19.63 -8.91
C TRP A 185 -4.19 20.50 -9.35
N GLY A 186 -4.36 21.30 -10.41
CA GLY A 186 -3.36 22.20 -10.95
C GLY A 186 -2.22 21.49 -11.68
N TRP A 187 -2.39 20.22 -12.05
CA TRP A 187 -1.36 19.44 -12.75
C TRP A 187 -1.28 19.82 -14.22
N LEU A 188 -2.42 20.00 -14.90
CA LEU A 188 -2.48 20.48 -16.29
C LEU A 188 -3.43 21.68 -16.40
N THR A 189 -3.07 22.64 -17.25
CA THR A 189 -3.90 23.82 -17.55
C THR A 189 -3.99 24.05 -19.06
N GLY A 190 -4.74 25.05 -19.53
CA GLY A 190 -4.85 25.36 -20.97
C GLY A 190 -6.02 24.65 -21.65
N ARG A 191 -5.92 24.37 -22.96
CA ARG A 191 -6.98 23.67 -23.71
C ARG A 191 -6.67 22.17 -23.83
N PRO A 192 -7.67 21.28 -23.73
CA PRO A 192 -7.46 19.83 -23.84
C PRO A 192 -6.72 19.38 -25.11
N SER A 193 -6.98 20.05 -26.24
CA SER A 193 -6.39 19.72 -27.55
C SER A 193 -4.96 20.21 -27.75
N ASP A 194 -4.45 21.07 -26.87
CA ASP A 194 -3.07 21.57 -26.97
C ASP A 194 -2.07 20.42 -26.75
N LYS A 195 -0.90 20.51 -27.38
CA LYS A 195 0.19 19.54 -27.21
C LYS A 195 1.01 19.85 -25.95
N LEU A 196 1.41 18.82 -25.22
CA LEU A 196 2.21 18.96 -24.02
C LEU A 196 3.70 19.08 -24.38
N LYS A 197 4.38 20.12 -23.87
CA LYS A 197 5.84 20.26 -24.06
C LYS A 197 6.61 19.49 -23.00
N ARG A 198 7.84 19.09 -23.33
CA ARG A 198 8.71 18.32 -22.43
C ARG A 198 9.01 19.05 -21.11
N GLY A 199 9.24 20.36 -21.15
CA GLY A 199 9.44 21.17 -19.95
C GLY A 199 8.20 21.31 -19.09
N GLU A 200 7.00 21.28 -19.69
CA GLU A 200 5.73 21.27 -18.95
C GLU A 200 5.53 19.92 -18.27
N ALA A 201 5.74 18.83 -18.99
CA ALA A 201 5.69 17.47 -18.44
C ALA A 201 6.62 17.32 -17.23
N ALA A 202 7.84 17.87 -17.29
CA ALA A 202 8.76 17.86 -16.14
C ALA A 202 8.16 18.51 -14.89
N VAL A 203 7.38 19.58 -15.04
CA VAL A 203 6.70 20.25 -13.91
C VAL A 203 5.53 19.41 -13.41
N VAL A 204 4.77 18.78 -14.31
CA VAL A 204 3.67 17.88 -13.94
C VAL A 204 4.19 16.70 -13.13
N PHE A 205 5.19 15.98 -13.64
CA PHE A 205 5.71 14.79 -12.98
C PHE A 205 6.48 15.11 -11.69
N ASP A 206 7.15 16.26 -11.62
CA ASP A 206 7.75 16.73 -10.36
C ASP A 206 6.69 16.99 -9.27
N ARG A 207 5.54 17.60 -9.63
CA ARG A 207 4.41 17.75 -8.71
C ARG A 207 3.80 16.41 -8.33
N LEU A 208 3.69 15.50 -9.29
CA LEU A 208 3.13 14.18 -9.06
C LEU A 208 4.02 13.33 -8.14
N VAL A 209 5.34 13.36 -8.30
CA VAL A 209 6.27 12.69 -7.36
C VAL A 209 6.16 13.29 -5.96
N GLN A 210 6.11 14.62 -5.84
CA GLN A 210 5.90 15.28 -4.54
C GLN A 210 4.54 14.94 -3.92
N PHE A 211 3.52 14.71 -4.75
CA PHE A 211 2.21 14.24 -4.33
C PHE A 211 2.29 12.78 -3.84
N LEU A 212 2.94 11.89 -4.59
CA LEU A 212 3.09 10.46 -4.27
C LEU A 212 4.05 10.15 -3.12
N GLN A 213 4.91 11.08 -2.72
CA GLN A 213 5.70 10.95 -1.48
C GLN A 213 4.84 11.11 -0.21
N ARG A 214 3.51 11.15 -0.33
CA ARG A 214 2.53 11.39 0.74
C ARG A 214 1.43 10.32 0.68
N ASP A 215 0.64 10.14 1.73
CA ASP A 215 -0.53 9.26 1.68
C ASP A 215 -1.62 9.82 0.76
N VAL A 216 -1.67 9.37 -0.50
CA VAL A 216 -2.49 10.03 -1.53
C VAL A 216 -3.73 9.32 -2.04
N MET A 217 -3.98 8.06 -1.66
CA MET A 217 -5.17 7.32 -2.12
C MET A 217 -5.85 6.63 -0.96
N LEU A 218 -7.16 6.86 -0.78
CA LEU A 218 -7.98 6.30 0.29
C LEU A 218 -7.31 6.43 1.69
N PRO A 219 -7.03 7.67 2.15
CA PRO A 219 -6.35 7.91 3.43
C PRO A 219 -7.02 7.23 4.65
N LEU A 220 -8.31 6.90 4.61
CA LEU A 220 -9.02 6.21 5.69
C LEU A 220 -9.09 4.69 5.52
N LEU A 221 -8.66 4.14 4.38
CA LEU A 221 -8.63 2.69 4.18
C LEU A 221 -7.57 2.04 5.09
N ASP A 222 -8.05 1.14 5.95
CA ASP A 222 -7.30 0.39 6.96
C ASP A 222 -7.76 -1.07 6.94
N TYR A 223 -7.39 -1.78 5.86
CA TYR A 223 -7.90 -3.13 5.60
C TYR A 223 -7.22 -4.22 6.45
N ASP A 224 -6.08 -3.91 7.07
CA ASP A 224 -5.36 -4.81 7.98
C ASP A 224 -5.54 -4.44 9.47
N GLY A 225 -6.18 -3.30 9.76
CA GLY A 225 -6.43 -2.80 11.12
C GLY A 225 -5.18 -2.30 11.85
N GLN A 226 -4.08 -2.06 11.11
CA GLN A 226 -2.80 -1.65 11.69
C GLN A 226 -2.46 -0.19 11.42
N LYS A 227 -3.18 0.49 10.51
CA LYS A 227 -2.88 1.86 10.11
C LYS A 227 -3.21 2.88 11.21
N PHE A 228 -4.27 2.66 11.98
CA PHE A 228 -4.77 3.60 12.97
C PHE A 228 -4.59 3.11 14.43
N PRO A 229 -4.37 4.02 15.41
CA PRO A 229 -4.18 5.47 15.25
C PRO A 229 -2.82 5.81 14.62
N MET A 230 -2.81 6.79 13.72
CA MET A 230 -1.59 7.32 13.12
C MET A 230 -0.91 8.28 14.09
N VAL A 231 0.42 8.20 14.18
CA VAL A 231 1.26 9.12 14.96
C VAL A 231 2.33 9.75 14.05
N PRO A 232 2.87 10.92 14.38
CA PRO A 232 3.86 11.61 13.55
C PRO A 232 5.09 10.75 13.28
N GLU A 233 5.57 10.72 12.04
CA GLU A 233 6.82 10.01 11.70
C GLU A 233 8.04 10.72 12.29
N VAL A 234 8.96 9.96 12.86
CA VAL A 234 10.24 10.45 13.41
C VAL A 234 11.33 10.35 12.34
N GLN A 235 11.81 11.50 11.86
CA GLN A 235 12.81 11.54 10.78
C GLN A 235 14.23 11.17 11.22
N ASP A 236 14.63 11.54 12.44
CA ASP A 236 15.94 11.23 13.02
C ASP A 236 15.76 10.57 14.38
N MET A 237 15.88 9.24 14.41
CA MET A 237 15.73 8.45 15.64
C MET A 237 16.95 8.53 16.56
N PHE A 238 18.13 8.87 16.04
CA PHE A 238 19.37 8.83 16.81
C PHE A 238 20.13 10.17 16.76
N PRO A 239 19.51 11.28 17.22
CA PRO A 239 20.20 12.55 17.31
C PRO A 239 21.15 12.56 18.52
N LEU A 240 22.04 13.55 18.55
CA LEU A 240 22.99 13.73 19.66
C LEU A 240 22.43 14.59 20.81
N PHE A 241 21.25 15.19 20.65
CA PHE A 241 20.55 16.05 21.64
C PHE A 241 21.32 17.30 22.12
N ALA A 242 22.55 17.50 21.67
CA ALA A 242 23.36 18.70 21.87
C ALA A 242 24.38 18.83 20.72
N PRO A 243 24.87 20.06 20.42
CA PRO A 243 25.97 20.23 19.49
C PRO A 243 27.31 19.85 20.13
N TYR A 244 28.05 18.95 19.49
CA TYR A 244 29.41 18.61 19.89
C TYR A 244 30.39 19.25 18.89
N THR A 245 31.19 20.22 19.36
CA THR A 245 32.17 20.96 18.54
C THR A 245 33.58 20.44 18.82
N ASP A 246 34.60 20.96 18.11
CA ASP A 246 35.99 20.45 18.14
C ASP A 246 36.65 20.37 19.55
N GLN A 247 36.10 21.02 20.58
CA GLN A 247 36.50 20.84 21.98
C GLN A 247 35.51 19.96 22.73
N VAL A 248 35.66 18.64 22.56
CA VAL A 248 34.85 17.59 23.20
C VAL A 248 35.47 17.25 24.55
N THR A 249 34.71 17.27 25.66
CA THR A 249 35.20 16.74 26.94
C THR A 249 35.33 15.22 26.89
N GLY A 250 36.01 14.61 27.87
CA GLY A 250 36.10 13.14 27.93
C GLY A 250 34.74 12.46 28.00
N ASP A 251 33.80 13.05 28.74
CA ASP A 251 32.43 12.53 28.89
C ASP A 251 31.60 12.74 27.62
N ASP A 252 31.76 13.87 26.94
CA ASP A 252 31.12 14.13 25.64
C ASP A 252 31.55 13.09 24.59
N GLN A 253 32.85 12.72 24.55
CA GLN A 253 33.34 11.72 23.61
C GLN A 253 32.78 10.33 23.93
N ILE A 254 32.64 10.00 25.22
CA ILE A 254 32.01 8.75 25.65
C ILE A 254 30.56 8.70 25.17
N TYR A 255 29.81 9.77 25.34
CA TYR A 255 28.43 9.86 24.88
C TYR A 255 28.30 9.75 23.36
N VAL A 256 29.08 10.54 22.59
CA VAL A 256 29.04 10.52 21.12
C VAL A 256 29.39 9.13 20.59
N ASN A 257 30.44 8.50 21.11
CA ASN A 257 30.81 7.14 20.72
C ASN A 257 29.69 6.13 21.02
N ALA A 258 29.00 6.29 22.15
CA ALA A 258 27.90 5.41 22.51
C ALA A 258 26.69 5.58 21.59
N ALA A 259 26.33 6.84 21.28
CA ALA A 259 25.26 7.18 20.35
C ALA A 259 25.55 6.65 18.93
N GLU A 260 26.78 6.82 18.43
CA GLU A 260 27.20 6.28 17.14
C GLU A 260 27.18 4.76 17.12
N ALA A 261 27.68 4.10 18.18
CA ALA A 261 27.66 2.65 18.28
C ALA A 261 26.23 2.11 18.20
N ILE A 262 25.28 2.70 18.94
CA ILE A 262 23.85 2.30 18.88
C ILE A 262 23.27 2.55 17.48
N ARG A 263 23.54 3.73 16.89
CA ARG A 263 23.06 4.11 15.56
C ARG A 263 23.52 3.14 14.46
N PHE A 264 24.74 2.62 14.57
CA PHE A 264 25.32 1.70 13.59
C PHE A 264 25.21 0.22 13.98
N HIS A 265 24.49 -0.10 15.07
CA HIS A 265 24.37 -1.46 15.61
C HIS A 265 25.74 -2.10 15.95
N GLU A 266 26.67 -1.27 16.41
CA GLU A 266 28.00 -1.64 16.94
C GLU A 266 28.06 -1.52 18.47
N ASP A 267 26.91 -1.37 19.12
CA ASP A 267 26.78 -1.28 20.56
C ASP A 267 27.07 -2.62 21.28
N SER A 268 27.32 -2.51 22.59
CA SER A 268 27.73 -3.61 23.46
C SER A 268 27.34 -3.33 24.91
N GLU A 269 27.46 -4.33 25.78
CA GLU A 269 27.26 -4.13 27.23
C GLU A 269 28.15 -2.99 27.78
N GLU A 270 29.37 -2.84 27.26
CA GLU A 270 30.26 -1.72 27.60
C GLU A 270 29.69 -0.36 27.21
N THR A 271 29.01 -0.27 26.07
CA THR A 271 28.34 0.95 25.58
C THR A 271 27.31 1.43 26.60
N PHE A 272 26.39 0.54 27.02
CA PHE A 272 25.35 0.89 27.98
C PHE A 272 25.90 1.08 29.39
N ARG A 273 26.97 0.36 29.77
CA ARG A 273 27.69 0.61 31.04
C ARG A 273 28.29 2.02 31.09
N ALA A 274 28.83 2.50 29.97
CA ALA A 274 29.36 3.86 29.87
C ALA A 274 28.24 4.90 29.99
N LEU A 275 27.11 4.69 29.32
CA LEU A 275 25.92 5.55 29.46
C LEU A 275 25.37 5.58 30.89
N ARG A 276 25.29 4.43 31.58
CA ARG A 276 24.89 4.36 33.01
C ARG A 276 25.81 5.21 33.89
N LYS A 277 27.12 5.17 33.64
CA LYS A 277 28.09 6.00 34.37
C LYS A 277 27.88 7.50 34.13
N LEU A 278 27.57 7.90 32.89
CA LEU A 278 27.24 9.31 32.57
C LEU A 278 25.92 9.74 33.23
N ALA A 279 24.94 8.83 33.33
CA ALA A 279 23.66 9.09 33.98
C ALA A 279 23.84 9.39 35.48
N GLU A 280 24.71 8.65 36.16
CA GLU A 280 25.06 8.85 37.58
C GLU A 280 25.96 10.08 37.83
N GLY A 281 26.70 10.52 36.81
CA GLY A 281 27.64 11.62 36.89
C GLY A 281 27.04 13.02 36.72
N THR A 282 27.90 14.01 36.52
CA THR A 282 27.54 15.43 36.28
C THR A 282 27.42 15.76 34.80
N PHE A 283 27.25 14.77 33.93
CA PHE A 283 27.12 14.98 32.49
C PHE A 283 25.83 15.75 32.15
N ASP A 284 25.96 16.84 31.39
CA ASP A 284 24.88 17.81 31.19
C ASP A 284 23.75 17.30 30.30
N ASN A 285 24.05 16.54 29.24
CA ASN A 285 23.05 16.03 28.29
C ASN A 285 22.29 14.81 28.86
N LYS A 286 21.51 15.05 29.91
CA LYS A 286 20.67 14.05 30.58
C LYS A 286 19.55 13.53 29.68
N VAL A 287 19.01 14.36 28.80
CA VAL A 287 18.01 13.96 27.80
C VAL A 287 18.57 12.82 26.93
N GLY A 288 19.72 13.07 26.30
CA GLY A 288 20.36 12.11 25.42
C GLY A 288 20.78 10.83 26.14
N VAL A 289 21.40 10.93 27.32
CA VAL A 289 21.84 9.73 28.06
C VAL A 289 20.67 8.83 28.43
N HIS A 290 19.59 9.40 28.96
CA HIS A 290 18.42 8.61 29.32
C HIS A 290 17.66 8.09 28.11
N TYR A 291 17.64 8.85 27.00
CA TYR A 291 17.11 8.36 25.74
C TYR A 291 17.87 7.11 25.28
N TYR A 292 19.18 7.17 25.12
CA TYR A 292 19.95 6.00 24.66
C TYR A 292 19.93 4.83 25.65
N LEU A 293 19.81 5.07 26.96
CA LEU A 293 19.62 4.00 27.94
C LEU A 293 18.30 3.24 27.78
N SER A 294 17.25 3.85 27.21
CA SER A 294 16.00 3.13 26.95
C SER A 294 16.09 2.13 25.79
N TRP A 295 17.20 2.15 25.04
CA TRP A 295 17.46 1.24 23.91
C TRP A 295 18.34 0.04 24.29
N ASP A 296 18.64 -0.16 25.58
CA ASP A 296 19.46 -1.29 26.06
C ASP A 296 18.69 -2.62 25.84
N PRO A 297 19.13 -3.50 24.91
CA PRO A 297 18.42 -4.73 24.60
C PRO A 297 18.50 -5.78 25.72
N ASP A 298 19.46 -5.62 26.65
CA ASP A 298 19.68 -6.55 27.76
C ASP A 298 18.91 -6.13 29.04
N THR A 299 18.18 -5.02 28.98
CA THR A 299 17.41 -4.48 30.11
C THR A 299 15.91 -4.79 29.96
N GLU A 300 15.22 -5.02 31.09
CA GLU A 300 13.77 -5.25 31.07
C GLU A 300 13.03 -4.03 30.50
N ILE A 301 11.99 -4.27 29.70
CA ILE A 301 11.23 -3.21 29.04
C ILE A 301 10.69 -2.17 30.04
N ALA A 302 10.35 -2.59 31.27
CA ALA A 302 9.90 -1.70 32.33
C ALA A 302 10.97 -0.69 32.78
N ASP A 303 12.23 -1.12 32.85
CA ASP A 303 13.37 -0.26 33.23
C ASP A 303 13.77 0.66 32.07
N ASN A 304 13.73 0.14 30.83
CA ASN A 304 13.91 0.96 29.63
C ASN A 304 12.83 2.06 29.54
N LEU A 305 11.57 1.74 29.88
CA LEU A 305 10.47 2.70 29.89
C LEU A 305 10.68 3.77 30.95
N GLU A 306 11.22 3.41 32.10
CA GLU A 306 11.61 4.38 33.13
C GLU A 306 12.72 5.32 32.62
N HIS A 307 13.70 4.81 31.88
CA HIS A 307 14.70 5.65 31.21
C HIS A 307 14.09 6.57 30.15
N ALA A 308 13.14 6.08 29.34
CA ALA A 308 12.43 6.91 28.37
C ALA A 308 11.69 8.08 29.05
N PHE A 309 11.01 7.83 30.17
CA PHE A 309 10.39 8.91 30.95
C PHE A 309 11.40 9.86 31.60
N LYS A 310 12.54 9.36 32.11
CA LYS A 310 13.61 10.21 32.64
C LYS A 310 14.18 11.15 31.58
N ALA A 311 14.17 10.76 30.31
CA ALA A 311 14.56 11.64 29.22
C ALA A 311 13.56 12.81 29.05
N ILE A 312 12.25 12.54 29.14
CA ILE A 312 11.20 13.58 29.13
C ILE A 312 11.31 14.47 30.39
N ASP A 313 11.56 13.88 31.56
CA ASP A 313 11.78 14.64 32.80
C ASP A 313 12.96 15.61 32.63
N ALA A 314 14.09 15.13 32.11
CA ALA A 314 15.27 15.95 31.82
C ALA A 314 14.99 17.06 30.80
N TYR A 315 14.15 16.81 29.78
CA TYR A 315 13.73 17.83 28.81
C TYR A 315 13.03 19.00 29.51
N PHE A 316 12.11 18.73 30.43
CA PHE A 316 11.42 19.78 31.18
C PHE A 316 12.31 20.49 32.21
N ASP A 317 13.35 19.82 32.70
CA ASP A 317 14.31 20.41 33.65
C ASP A 317 15.28 21.39 32.96
N ASP A 318 15.64 21.17 31.69
CA ASP A 318 16.54 22.04 30.91
C ASP A 318 15.89 23.39 30.52
N ARG A 319 14.56 23.47 30.56
CA ARG A 319 13.74 24.67 30.26
C ARG A 319 13.92 25.23 28.84
N ILE A 320 14.56 24.48 27.93
CA ILE A 320 14.68 24.82 26.52
C ILE A 320 13.53 24.15 25.76
N VAL A 321 12.71 24.94 25.06
CA VAL A 321 11.57 24.43 24.29
C VAL A 321 12.05 23.96 22.91
N LEU A 322 12.12 22.64 22.74
CA LEU A 322 12.48 21.96 21.48
C LEU A 322 11.37 20.95 21.13
N PRO A 323 10.31 21.37 20.42
CA PRO A 323 9.16 20.51 20.13
C PRO A 323 9.51 19.20 19.43
N ASP A 324 10.44 19.23 18.46
CA ASP A 324 10.87 18.05 17.72
C ASP A 324 11.59 17.05 18.65
N THR A 325 12.36 17.55 19.63
CA THR A 325 12.96 16.71 20.67
C THR A 325 11.89 16.07 21.54
N LEU A 326 10.91 16.85 22.03
CA LEU A 326 9.82 16.29 22.84
C LEU A 326 9.03 15.22 22.05
N GLN A 327 8.75 15.47 20.77
CA GLN A 327 8.09 14.52 19.89
C GLN A 327 8.85 13.20 19.82
N LEU A 328 10.17 13.24 19.61
CA LEU A 328 11.02 12.05 19.60
C LEU A 328 10.97 11.28 20.93
N LEU A 329 11.04 11.98 22.06
CA LEU A 329 11.01 11.35 23.38
C LEU A 329 9.65 10.68 23.66
N VAL A 330 8.55 11.34 23.30
CA VAL A 330 7.19 10.81 23.47
C VAL A 330 6.93 9.66 22.50
N ALA A 331 7.43 9.72 21.27
CA ALA A 331 7.36 8.63 20.30
C ALA A 331 8.00 7.35 20.85
N ASN A 332 9.20 7.46 21.43
CA ASN A 332 9.87 6.34 22.07
C ASN A 332 9.04 5.75 23.23
N VAL A 333 8.45 6.58 24.10
CA VAL A 333 7.53 6.09 25.14
C VAL A 333 6.30 5.39 24.54
N TYR A 334 5.75 5.91 23.45
CA TYR A 334 4.60 5.32 22.76
C TYR A 334 4.93 3.95 22.16
N ASP A 335 6.08 3.80 21.50
CA ASP A 335 6.53 2.53 20.93
C ASP A 335 6.70 1.46 22.02
N MET A 336 7.28 1.84 23.16
CA MET A 336 7.38 0.97 24.33
C MET A 336 6.02 0.63 24.95
N ALA A 337 5.06 1.57 24.87
CA ALA A 337 3.68 1.32 25.29
C ALA A 337 3.01 0.27 24.41
N LEU A 338 3.20 0.30 23.08
CA LEU A 338 2.70 -0.72 22.17
C LEU A 338 3.30 -2.10 22.47
N GLN A 339 4.61 -2.17 22.73
CA GLN A 339 5.28 -3.42 23.07
C GLN A 339 4.72 -4.04 24.35
N THR A 340 4.69 -3.27 25.45
CA THR A 340 4.20 -3.75 26.75
C THR A 340 2.68 -3.99 26.76
N GLY A 341 1.92 -3.06 26.20
CA GLY A 341 0.46 -3.08 26.17
C GLY A 341 -0.13 -4.21 25.33
N SER A 342 0.62 -4.73 24.35
CA SER A 342 0.24 -5.95 23.63
C SER A 342 0.11 -7.18 24.54
N THR A 343 0.84 -7.21 25.66
CA THR A 343 0.84 -8.30 26.64
C THR A 343 0.01 -7.99 27.88
N ASP A 344 0.04 -6.75 28.38
CA ASP A 344 -0.76 -6.26 29.50
C ASP A 344 -1.45 -4.94 29.12
N PRO A 345 -2.72 -4.96 28.66
CA PRO A 345 -3.45 -3.76 28.25
C PRO A 345 -3.53 -2.66 29.33
N LYS A 346 -3.35 -2.99 30.62
CA LYS A 346 -3.35 -1.98 31.70
C LYS A 346 -2.13 -1.05 31.63
N MET A 347 -1.07 -1.46 30.94
CA MET A 347 0.11 -0.63 30.74
C MET A 347 -0.20 0.64 29.95
N TYR A 348 -1.15 0.60 29.01
CA TYR A 348 -1.57 1.80 28.27
C TYR A 348 -2.10 2.88 29.21
N GLU A 349 -2.97 2.51 30.16
CA GLU A 349 -3.56 3.45 31.12
C GLU A 349 -2.50 4.07 32.04
N LYS A 350 -1.59 3.25 32.56
CA LYS A 350 -0.50 3.71 33.44
C LYS A 350 0.46 4.67 32.73
N ILE A 351 0.82 4.37 31.48
CA ILE A 351 1.72 5.21 30.68
C ILE A 351 1.05 6.53 30.34
N LEU A 352 -0.22 6.46 29.90
CA LEU A 352 -1.03 7.63 29.60
C LEU A 352 -1.18 8.56 30.81
N GLU A 353 -1.44 8.01 32.00
CA GLU A 353 -1.55 8.80 33.24
C GLU A 353 -0.26 9.59 33.52
N ARG A 354 0.91 8.98 33.32
CA ARG A 354 2.20 9.67 33.49
C ARG A 354 2.41 10.75 32.43
N LEU A 355 2.05 10.47 31.17
CA LEU A 355 2.14 11.47 30.08
C LEU A 355 1.24 12.68 30.35
N ASN A 356 0.01 12.46 30.83
CA ASN A 356 -0.94 13.53 31.19
C ASN A 356 -0.37 14.47 32.28
N GLY A 357 0.52 13.97 33.14
CA GLY A 357 1.22 14.78 34.14
C GLY A 357 2.08 15.91 33.55
N TYR A 358 2.54 15.80 32.31
CA TYR A 358 3.37 16.82 31.66
C TYR A 358 2.57 17.99 31.07
N GLU A 359 1.26 17.85 30.86
CA GLU A 359 0.42 18.90 30.26
C GLU A 359 0.50 20.23 31.00
N GLN A 360 0.61 20.19 32.33
CA GLN A 360 0.70 21.39 33.17
C GLN A 360 2.02 22.15 32.99
N LYS A 361 3.06 21.49 32.47
CA LYS A 361 4.37 22.08 32.18
C LYS A 361 4.42 22.74 30.80
N ILE A 362 3.44 22.48 29.93
CA ILE A 362 3.44 22.93 28.53
C ILE A 362 2.43 24.07 28.32
N ARG A 363 2.77 25.02 27.45
CA ARG A 363 1.82 26.05 27.01
C ARG A 363 0.86 25.48 25.97
N LYS A 364 -0.44 25.67 26.19
CA LYS A 364 -1.50 25.28 25.24
C LYS A 364 -1.33 25.94 23.87
N ASN A 365 -1.77 25.26 22.81
CA ASN A 365 -1.76 25.72 21.42
C ASN A 365 -0.36 26.07 20.90
N THR A 366 0.65 25.28 21.28
CA THR A 366 2.02 25.36 20.78
C THR A 366 2.43 24.06 20.10
N LYS A 367 3.48 24.10 19.27
CA LYS A 367 4.09 22.88 18.71
C LYS A 367 4.56 21.90 19.78
N GLU A 368 4.98 22.41 20.94
CA GLU A 368 5.37 21.58 22.08
C GLU A 368 4.16 20.84 22.68
N SER A 369 3.00 21.49 22.80
CA SER A 369 1.77 20.78 23.24
C SER A 369 1.28 19.77 22.22
N GLU A 370 1.43 20.07 20.93
CA GLU A 370 1.08 19.19 19.82
C GLU A 370 1.92 17.90 19.83
N ALA A 371 3.24 18.02 20.03
CA ALA A 371 4.18 16.91 20.12
C ALA A 371 3.82 15.86 21.19
N LEU A 372 3.13 16.26 22.26
CA LEU A 372 2.63 15.36 23.29
C LEU A 372 1.19 14.87 22.99
N ALA A 373 0.31 15.80 22.61
CA ALA A 373 -1.13 15.56 22.53
C ALA A 373 -1.52 14.48 21.52
N ILE A 374 -0.83 14.39 20.37
CA ILE A 374 -1.17 13.40 19.34
C ILE A 374 -0.91 11.96 19.84
N TYR A 375 0.18 11.74 20.57
CA TYR A 375 0.48 10.44 21.18
C TYR A 375 -0.43 10.12 22.37
N GLN A 376 -0.81 11.13 23.17
CA GLN A 376 -1.82 10.96 24.22
C GLN A 376 -3.15 10.50 23.63
N ALA A 377 -3.62 11.16 22.56
CA ALA A 377 -4.84 10.77 21.87
C ALA A 377 -4.75 9.35 21.29
N ALA A 378 -3.60 8.95 20.74
CA ALA A 378 -3.37 7.59 20.27
C ALA A 378 -3.45 6.56 21.40
N LEU A 379 -2.93 6.87 22.59
CA LEU A 379 -3.06 6.03 23.77
C LEU A 379 -4.48 6.00 24.35
N GLU A 380 -5.19 7.13 24.35
CA GLU A 380 -6.61 7.18 24.75
C GLU A 380 -7.45 6.23 23.89
N VAL A 381 -7.17 6.11 22.58
CA VAL A 381 -7.77 5.08 21.72
C VAL A 381 -7.44 3.67 22.21
N LYS A 382 -6.17 3.37 22.49
CA LYS A 382 -5.75 2.03 22.98
C LYS A 382 -6.37 1.66 24.33
N VAL A 383 -6.64 2.65 25.19
CA VAL A 383 -7.34 2.47 26.47
C VAL A 383 -8.86 2.33 26.28
N GLY A 384 -9.41 2.75 25.14
CA GLY A 384 -10.85 2.71 24.84
C GLY A 384 -11.60 4.00 25.20
N HIS A 385 -10.89 5.10 25.48
CA HIS A 385 -11.48 6.42 25.76
C HIS A 385 -11.66 7.25 24.48
N MET A 386 -12.51 6.76 23.57
CA MET A 386 -12.68 7.34 22.24
C MET A 386 -13.07 8.84 22.26
N ASP A 387 -13.98 9.25 23.15
CA ASP A 387 -14.43 10.65 23.23
C ASP A 387 -13.29 11.62 23.53
N LYS A 388 -12.36 11.24 24.43
CA LYS A 388 -11.19 12.06 24.76
C LYS A 388 -10.21 12.13 23.59
N ALA A 389 -9.97 11.00 22.92
CA ALA A 389 -9.12 10.98 21.73
C ALA A 389 -9.69 11.90 20.63
N LEU A 390 -10.99 11.83 20.36
CA LEU A 390 -11.67 12.68 19.38
C LEU A 390 -11.62 14.16 19.76
N GLU A 391 -11.74 14.52 21.04
CA GLU A 391 -11.58 15.90 21.52
C GLU A 391 -10.18 16.43 21.19
N ILE A 392 -9.14 15.66 21.51
CA ILE A 392 -7.75 16.05 21.26
C ILE A 392 -7.49 16.15 19.76
N TYR A 393 -7.82 15.12 18.97
CA TYR A 393 -7.61 15.16 17.51
C TYR A 393 -8.31 16.34 16.86
N ARG A 394 -9.54 16.67 17.29
CA ARG A 394 -10.29 17.83 16.78
C ARG A 394 -9.60 19.16 17.02
N ALA A 395 -8.90 19.30 18.14
CA ALA A 395 -8.18 20.53 18.47
C ALA A 395 -6.98 20.78 17.52
N PHE A 396 -6.33 19.71 17.03
CA PHE A 396 -5.11 19.80 16.20
C PHE A 396 -5.35 19.56 14.70
N ALA A 397 -6.42 18.87 14.34
CA ALA A 397 -6.78 18.52 12.95
C ALA A 397 -6.74 19.69 11.93
N PRO A 398 -7.06 20.96 12.29
CA PRO A 398 -6.95 22.07 11.33
C PRO A 398 -5.53 22.33 10.81
N HIS A 399 -4.49 21.85 11.52
CA HIS A 399 -3.08 22.13 11.21
C HIS A 399 -2.18 20.89 11.24
N HIS A 400 -2.70 19.69 11.56
CA HIS A 400 -1.93 18.45 11.69
C HIS A 400 -2.58 17.30 10.91
N GLN A 401 -1.80 16.64 10.04
CA GLN A 401 -2.31 15.63 9.12
C GLN A 401 -2.83 14.38 9.83
N GLU A 402 -2.05 13.81 10.74
CA GLU A 402 -2.35 12.61 11.51
C GLU A 402 -3.57 12.83 12.41
N ALA A 403 -3.64 13.99 13.08
CA ALA A 403 -4.83 14.38 13.86
C ALA A 403 -6.08 14.42 12.98
N LEU A 404 -5.97 15.01 11.78
CA LEU A 404 -7.07 15.09 10.82
C LEU A 404 -7.49 13.70 10.32
N LYS A 405 -6.54 12.84 9.93
CA LYS A 405 -6.80 11.46 9.49
C LYS A 405 -7.46 10.66 10.61
N ASN A 406 -6.89 10.67 11.82
CA ASN A 406 -7.42 9.96 12.98
C ASN A 406 -8.84 10.43 13.33
N LEU A 407 -9.07 11.74 13.40
CA LEU A 407 -10.39 12.29 13.70
C LEU A 407 -11.44 11.78 12.72
N VAL A 408 -11.17 11.93 11.41
CA VAL A 408 -12.11 11.53 10.38
C VAL A 408 -12.30 10.02 10.37
N TYR A 409 -11.22 9.24 10.49
CA TYR A 409 -11.27 7.78 10.57
C TYR A 409 -12.18 7.31 11.71
N TYR A 410 -11.96 7.78 12.94
CA TYR A 410 -12.75 7.33 14.09
C TYR A 410 -14.18 7.84 14.06
N LEU A 411 -14.46 9.02 13.47
CA LEU A 411 -15.84 9.45 13.21
C LEU A 411 -16.53 8.51 12.23
N VAL A 412 -15.85 8.08 11.15
CA VAL A 412 -16.41 7.12 10.19
C VAL A 412 -16.65 5.75 10.83
N GLN A 413 -15.68 5.23 11.59
CA GLN A 413 -15.80 3.94 12.29
C GLN A 413 -16.95 3.93 13.32
N ASN A 414 -17.27 5.08 13.92
CA ASN A 414 -18.39 5.24 14.85
C ASN A 414 -19.72 5.59 14.16
N GLU A 415 -19.82 5.43 12.83
CA GLU A 415 -21.02 5.76 12.03
C GLU A 415 -21.42 7.25 12.07
N GLN A 416 -20.48 8.15 12.39
CA GLN A 416 -20.68 9.62 12.49
C GLN A 416 -20.28 10.36 11.21
N LEU A 417 -20.66 9.84 10.04
CA LEU A 417 -20.24 10.39 8.72
C LEU A 417 -20.63 11.87 8.56
N SER A 418 -21.86 12.26 8.92
CA SER A 418 -22.31 13.64 8.77
C SER A 418 -21.50 14.63 9.62
N GLU A 419 -20.96 14.17 10.75
CA GLU A 419 -20.09 15.00 11.58
C GLU A 419 -18.71 15.17 10.93
N ALA A 420 -18.15 14.09 10.36
CA ALA A 420 -16.90 14.13 9.62
C ALA A 420 -17.01 15.08 8.40
N GLU A 421 -18.09 14.99 7.62
CA GLU A 421 -18.35 15.88 6.50
C GLU A 421 -18.47 17.35 6.93
N ALA A 422 -19.23 17.62 7.99
CA ALA A 422 -19.40 18.97 8.52
C ALA A 422 -18.07 19.55 9.03
N PHE A 423 -17.25 18.73 9.69
CA PHE A 423 -15.93 19.13 10.14
C PHE A 423 -15.04 19.53 8.97
N LEU A 424 -14.90 18.67 7.95
CA LEU A 424 -14.08 18.93 6.77
C LEU A 424 -14.56 20.16 5.98
N ALA A 425 -15.88 20.33 5.83
CA ALA A 425 -16.46 21.51 5.16
C ALA A 425 -16.21 22.81 5.94
N GLY A 426 -16.08 22.73 7.26
CA GLY A 426 -15.78 23.86 8.15
C GLY A 426 -14.30 24.25 8.20
N LEU A 427 -13.39 23.40 7.71
CA LEU A 427 -11.95 23.68 7.73
C LEU A 427 -11.58 24.88 6.85
N GLN A 428 -10.74 25.76 7.39
CA GLN A 428 -10.23 26.94 6.69
C GLN A 428 -8.68 26.99 6.79
N PRO A 429 -7.99 26.02 6.17
CA PRO A 429 -6.52 25.98 6.18
C PRO A 429 -5.93 27.21 5.48
N LYS A 430 -4.76 27.65 5.93
CA LYS A 430 -4.02 28.75 5.30
C LYS A 430 -3.55 28.31 3.91
N LYS A 431 -3.40 29.26 2.98
CA LYS A 431 -2.86 28.99 1.64
C LYS A 431 -1.46 28.35 1.63
N THR A 432 -0.70 28.53 2.71
CA THR A 432 0.63 27.92 2.90
C THR A 432 0.55 26.47 3.38
N GLU A 433 -0.58 26.03 3.93
CA GLU A 433 -0.82 24.67 4.44
C GLU A 433 -1.34 23.78 3.30
N VAL A 434 -0.53 23.68 2.24
CA VAL A 434 -0.87 22.94 1.01
C VAL A 434 -1.24 21.49 1.32
N GLU A 435 -0.55 20.89 2.29
CA GLU A 435 -0.78 19.50 2.71
C GLU A 435 -2.15 19.28 3.32
N ILE A 436 -2.57 20.15 4.25
CA ILE A 436 -3.91 20.07 4.84
C ILE A 436 -4.98 20.33 3.78
N ILE A 437 -4.77 21.27 2.86
CA ILE A 437 -5.71 21.52 1.75
C ILE A 437 -5.89 20.25 0.89
N GLN A 438 -4.79 19.59 0.54
CA GLN A 438 -4.81 18.37 -0.28
C GLN A 438 -5.47 17.21 0.48
N LEU A 439 -5.10 17.00 1.74
CA LEU A 439 -5.66 15.95 2.58
C LEU A 439 -7.16 16.14 2.81
N THR A 440 -7.62 17.37 3.11
CA THR A 440 -9.04 17.68 3.24
C THR A 440 -9.81 17.33 1.97
N ARG A 441 -9.26 17.62 0.79
CA ARG A 441 -9.87 17.26 -0.50
C ARG A 441 -9.97 15.74 -0.67
N LEU A 442 -8.91 14.99 -0.36
CA LEU A 442 -8.91 13.53 -0.45
C LEU A 442 -9.92 12.90 0.53
N LEU A 443 -9.96 13.39 1.76
CA LEU A 443 -10.91 12.92 2.77
C LEU A 443 -12.35 13.22 2.36
N GLN A 444 -12.63 14.38 1.77
CA GLN A 444 -13.96 14.70 1.24
C GLN A 444 -14.37 13.77 0.09
N GLN A 445 -13.43 13.45 -0.81
CA GLN A 445 -13.67 12.48 -1.89
C GLN A 445 -13.95 11.07 -1.32
N GLU A 446 -13.19 10.66 -0.30
CA GLU A 446 -13.36 9.37 0.34
C GLU A 446 -14.67 9.25 1.12
N LEU A 447 -15.09 10.29 1.86
CA LEU A 447 -16.39 10.30 2.52
C LEU A 447 -17.55 10.21 1.52
N ALA A 448 -17.42 10.82 0.34
CA ALA A 448 -18.41 10.67 -0.72
C ALA A 448 -18.54 9.21 -1.18
N ILE A 449 -17.43 8.48 -1.26
CA ILE A 449 -17.43 7.03 -1.54
C ILE A 449 -18.11 6.24 -0.41
N ASP A 450 -17.90 6.64 0.84
CA ASP A 450 -18.51 5.98 2.00
C ASP A 450 -20.04 6.18 2.05
N LEU A 451 -20.56 7.30 1.51
CA LEU A 451 -21.99 7.50 1.35
C LEU A 451 -22.62 6.58 0.29
N GLU A 452 -21.83 6.07 -0.65
CA GLU A 452 -22.31 5.22 -1.75
C GLU A 452 -22.31 3.72 -1.40
N GLN A 453 -21.77 3.29 -0.26
CA GLN A 453 -21.62 1.88 0.12
C GLN A 453 -22.91 1.07 -0.06
N ALA A 454 -24.04 1.58 0.44
CA ALA A 454 -25.33 0.89 0.33
C ALA A 454 -25.78 0.71 -1.12
N SER A 455 -25.43 1.63 -2.02
CA SER A 455 -25.74 1.48 -3.44
C SER A 455 -24.83 0.47 -4.11
N ILE A 456 -23.52 0.53 -3.85
CA ILE A 456 -22.55 -0.40 -4.42
C ILE A 456 -22.85 -1.84 -3.99
N VAL A 457 -23.22 -2.06 -2.72
CA VAL A 457 -23.67 -3.36 -2.21
C VAL A 457 -24.89 -3.88 -2.97
N ARG A 458 -25.85 -3.00 -3.31
CA ARG A 458 -27.03 -3.40 -4.10
C ARG A 458 -26.65 -3.77 -5.53
N ASP A 459 -25.82 -2.98 -6.19
CA ASP A 459 -25.36 -3.20 -7.57
C ASP A 459 -24.61 -4.54 -7.68
N LEU A 460 -23.67 -4.78 -6.77
CA LEU A 460 -22.91 -6.03 -6.74
C LEU A 460 -23.81 -7.22 -6.38
N SER A 461 -24.72 -7.07 -5.39
CA SER A 461 -25.71 -8.12 -5.07
C SER A 461 -26.57 -8.48 -6.27
N PHE A 462 -27.01 -7.47 -7.04
CA PHE A 462 -27.81 -7.67 -8.24
C PHE A 462 -27.03 -8.45 -9.30
N THR A 463 -25.79 -8.04 -9.56
CA THR A 463 -24.88 -8.72 -10.50
C THR A 463 -24.65 -10.18 -10.11
N MET A 464 -24.30 -10.45 -8.85
CA MET A 464 -24.10 -11.82 -8.35
C MET A 464 -25.38 -12.66 -8.49
N GLY A 465 -26.54 -12.11 -8.15
CA GLY A 465 -27.82 -12.79 -8.34
C GLY A 465 -28.13 -13.09 -9.81
N ARG A 466 -27.71 -12.23 -10.75
CA ARG A 466 -27.84 -12.52 -12.19
C ARG A 466 -26.92 -13.67 -12.63
N MET A 467 -25.68 -13.69 -12.15
CA MET A 467 -24.73 -14.78 -12.40
C MET A 467 -25.24 -16.13 -11.87
N GLU A 468 -25.88 -16.13 -10.70
CA GLU A 468 -26.49 -17.32 -10.10
C GLU A 468 -27.65 -17.90 -10.93
N ASN A 469 -28.39 -17.03 -11.62
CA ASN A 469 -29.57 -17.39 -12.43
C ASN A 469 -29.24 -17.78 -13.88
N LEU A 470 -27.96 -17.73 -14.30
CA LEU A 470 -27.54 -18.20 -15.62
C LEU A 470 -27.77 -19.71 -15.76
N LYS A 471 -28.17 -20.16 -16.96
CA LYS A 471 -28.30 -21.60 -17.25
C LYS A 471 -26.94 -22.32 -17.21
N GLY A 472 -25.90 -21.61 -17.62
CA GLY A 472 -24.52 -22.05 -17.58
C GLY A 472 -23.59 -20.93 -18.05
N TYR A 473 -22.30 -21.12 -17.84
CA TYR A 473 -21.26 -20.22 -18.29
C TYR A 473 -19.92 -20.96 -18.35
N LYS A 474 -18.96 -20.38 -19.06
CA LYS A 474 -17.57 -20.84 -19.06
C LYS A 474 -16.71 -19.82 -18.32
N ALA A 475 -15.92 -20.27 -17.36
CA ALA A 475 -14.90 -19.49 -16.67
C ALA A 475 -13.51 -19.91 -17.12
N GLU A 476 -12.62 -18.95 -17.39
CA GLU A 476 -11.21 -19.18 -17.68
C GLU A 476 -10.39 -18.47 -16.61
N GLY A 477 -9.58 -19.21 -15.87
CA GLY A 477 -8.91 -18.72 -14.67
C GLY A 477 -7.42 -19.04 -14.59
N GLU A 478 -6.70 -18.17 -13.90
CA GLU A 478 -5.30 -18.34 -13.51
C GLU A 478 -5.17 -17.97 -12.04
N ALA A 479 -4.59 -18.85 -11.23
CA ALA A 479 -4.44 -18.63 -9.81
C ALA A 479 -3.14 -19.20 -9.27
N VAL A 480 -2.64 -18.59 -8.19
CA VAL A 480 -1.50 -19.06 -7.42
C VAL A 480 -1.99 -19.36 -6.00
N LEU A 481 -1.87 -20.61 -5.57
CA LEU A 481 -2.19 -21.06 -4.22
C LEU A 481 -0.97 -21.72 -3.61
N ARG A 482 -0.40 -21.17 -2.52
CA ARG A 482 0.80 -21.73 -1.87
C ARG A 482 1.98 -21.95 -2.84
N GLY A 483 2.09 -21.04 -3.81
CA GLY A 483 3.08 -21.11 -4.89
C GLY A 483 2.75 -22.09 -6.02
N PHE A 484 1.66 -22.86 -5.93
CA PHE A 484 1.17 -23.66 -7.05
C PHE A 484 0.47 -22.74 -8.04
N LEU A 485 1.00 -22.67 -9.26
CA LEU A 485 0.33 -21.99 -10.36
C LEU A 485 -0.70 -22.94 -10.97
N VAL A 486 -1.93 -22.50 -11.14
CA VAL A 486 -3.01 -23.25 -11.78
C VAL A 486 -3.59 -22.40 -12.91
N LYS A 487 -3.73 -22.97 -14.09
CA LYS A 487 -4.49 -22.40 -15.21
C LYS A 487 -5.60 -23.34 -15.60
N TYR A 488 -6.82 -22.85 -15.72
CA TYR A 488 -7.97 -23.70 -15.94
C TYR A 488 -9.07 -23.07 -16.77
N THR A 489 -9.93 -23.94 -17.26
CA THR A 489 -11.22 -23.67 -17.85
C THR A 489 -12.25 -24.48 -17.07
N GLU A 490 -13.25 -23.81 -16.52
CA GLU A 490 -14.42 -24.44 -15.91
C GLU A 490 -15.66 -24.19 -16.76
N GLU A 491 -16.38 -25.25 -17.09
CA GLU A 491 -17.70 -25.22 -17.68
C GLU A 491 -18.74 -25.52 -16.60
N VAL A 492 -19.65 -24.59 -16.37
CA VAL A 492 -20.71 -24.69 -15.36
C VAL A 492 -22.04 -24.86 -16.05
N ASP A 493 -22.72 -26.00 -15.83
CA ASP A 493 -24.07 -26.27 -16.30
C ASP A 493 -25.00 -26.41 -15.09
N ARG A 494 -25.81 -25.37 -14.87
CA ARG A 494 -26.73 -25.33 -13.73
C ARG A 494 -27.97 -26.19 -13.95
N LEU A 495 -28.33 -26.51 -15.20
CA LEU A 495 -29.47 -27.36 -15.51
C LEU A 495 -29.18 -28.82 -15.17
N SER A 496 -27.98 -29.30 -15.52
CA SER A 496 -27.52 -30.65 -15.17
C SER A 496 -26.91 -30.74 -13.78
N LYS A 497 -26.76 -29.60 -13.08
CA LYS A 497 -26.09 -29.48 -11.77
C LYS A 497 -24.66 -30.01 -11.81
N ALA A 498 -23.99 -29.89 -12.95
CA ALA A 498 -22.64 -30.40 -13.17
C ALA A 498 -21.66 -29.28 -13.51
N ARG A 499 -20.42 -29.44 -13.06
CA ARG A 499 -19.27 -28.64 -13.51
C ARG A 499 -18.20 -29.56 -14.08
N HIS A 500 -17.46 -29.07 -15.07
CA HIS A 500 -16.28 -29.74 -15.62
C HIS A 500 -15.15 -28.73 -15.69
N ALA A 501 -14.06 -29.02 -14.98
CA ALA A 501 -12.87 -28.20 -15.00
C ALA A 501 -11.73 -28.97 -15.67
N THR A 502 -11.00 -28.30 -16.55
CA THR A 502 -9.78 -28.82 -17.17
C THR A 502 -8.70 -27.77 -17.06
N GLY A 503 -7.45 -28.19 -16.93
CA GLY A 503 -6.37 -27.25 -16.77
C GLY A 503 -5.01 -27.88 -16.63
N ILE A 504 -4.09 -27.07 -16.16
CA ILE A 504 -2.72 -27.43 -15.82
C ILE A 504 -2.40 -26.82 -14.46
N TYR A 505 -1.53 -27.50 -13.71
CA TYR A 505 -0.95 -26.94 -12.50
C TYR A 505 0.56 -27.17 -12.47
N GLN A 506 1.27 -26.29 -11.78
CA GLN A 506 2.70 -26.36 -11.59
C GLN A 506 3.03 -26.29 -10.11
N SER A 507 3.67 -27.34 -9.58
CA SER A 507 4.26 -27.28 -8.25
C SER A 507 5.48 -26.36 -8.26
N PRO A 508 5.72 -25.57 -7.20
CA PRO A 508 6.94 -24.76 -7.06
C PRO A 508 8.24 -25.58 -7.22
N GLN A 509 8.18 -26.88 -6.92
CA GLN A 509 9.32 -27.79 -6.92
C GLN A 509 9.52 -28.50 -8.27
N LYS A 510 8.58 -28.34 -9.22
CA LYS A 510 8.62 -29.01 -10.52
C LYS A 510 8.76 -27.99 -11.66
N LEU A 511 9.63 -28.33 -12.62
CA LEU A 511 9.81 -27.56 -13.85
C LEU A 511 8.78 -27.91 -14.94
N VAL A 512 7.94 -28.92 -14.70
CA VAL A 512 6.98 -29.46 -15.69
C VAL A 512 5.56 -29.21 -15.20
N LEU A 513 4.69 -28.85 -16.16
CA LEU A 513 3.26 -28.66 -15.96
C LEU A 513 2.56 -30.02 -15.90
N ASP A 514 1.80 -30.24 -14.83
CA ASP A 514 0.95 -31.43 -14.66
C ASP A 514 -0.47 -31.11 -15.15
N LYS A 515 -1.15 -32.09 -15.75
CA LYS A 515 -2.55 -31.92 -16.17
C LYS A 515 -3.47 -31.96 -14.97
N TRP A 516 -4.57 -31.21 -15.05
CA TRP A 516 -5.65 -31.21 -14.08
C TRP A 516 -6.99 -31.40 -14.79
N GLU A 517 -7.84 -32.26 -14.23
CA GLU A 517 -9.21 -32.44 -14.69
C GLU A 517 -10.11 -32.84 -13.51
N SER A 518 -11.30 -32.24 -13.44
CA SER A 518 -12.29 -32.60 -12.44
C SER A 518 -13.73 -32.44 -12.92
N TYR A 519 -14.62 -33.25 -12.35
CA TYR A 519 -16.07 -33.09 -12.47
C TYR A 519 -16.67 -32.83 -11.09
N THR A 520 -17.63 -31.91 -10.99
CA THR A 520 -18.32 -31.63 -9.73
C THR A 520 -19.82 -31.88 -9.89
N ASP A 521 -20.35 -32.78 -9.07
CA ASP A 521 -21.78 -32.98 -8.87
C ASP A 521 -22.26 -32.01 -7.78
N THR A 522 -22.86 -30.90 -8.21
CA THR A 522 -23.31 -29.84 -7.29
C THR A 522 -24.57 -30.21 -6.51
N GLU A 523 -25.31 -31.24 -6.94
CA GLU A 523 -26.44 -31.76 -6.18
C GLU A 523 -25.99 -32.59 -4.98
N LYS A 524 -24.91 -33.38 -5.15
CA LYS A 524 -24.38 -34.25 -4.11
C LYS A 524 -23.22 -33.65 -3.32
N ASN A 525 -22.72 -32.49 -3.75
CA ASN A 525 -21.50 -31.87 -3.24
C ASN A 525 -20.29 -32.82 -3.30
N ILE A 526 -20.10 -33.50 -4.44
CA ILE A 526 -18.98 -34.41 -4.67
C ILE A 526 -18.17 -33.90 -5.86
N LYS A 527 -16.87 -33.69 -5.65
CA LYS A 527 -15.88 -33.45 -6.70
C LYS A 527 -15.18 -34.77 -7.02
N TYR A 528 -14.97 -35.04 -8.30
CA TYR A 528 -14.21 -36.17 -8.80
C TYR A 528 -12.98 -35.60 -9.50
N GLU A 529 -11.78 -35.85 -8.96
CA GLU A 529 -10.53 -35.40 -9.56
C GLU A 529 -9.84 -36.54 -10.29
N ARG A 530 -9.23 -36.23 -11.44
CA ARG A 530 -8.51 -37.22 -12.25
C ARG A 530 -7.11 -37.44 -11.69
N ASN A 531 -6.80 -38.66 -11.31
CA ASN A 531 -5.42 -39.09 -11.09
C ASN A 531 -4.84 -39.60 -12.42
N PHE A 532 -3.90 -38.83 -12.99
CA PHE A 532 -3.31 -39.14 -14.29
C PHE A 532 -2.29 -40.29 -14.24
N ASP A 533 -1.70 -40.58 -13.07
CA ASP A 533 -0.73 -41.67 -12.91
C ASP A 533 -1.41 -43.03 -12.80
N SER A 534 -2.50 -43.11 -12.03
CA SER A 534 -3.27 -44.35 -11.83
C SER A 534 -4.41 -44.53 -12.83
N GLU A 535 -4.66 -43.52 -13.67
CA GLU A 535 -5.81 -43.44 -14.56
C GLU A 535 -7.17 -43.64 -13.84
N SER A 536 -7.25 -43.27 -12.56
CA SER A 536 -8.48 -43.35 -11.75
C SER A 536 -9.10 -41.98 -11.49
N TRP A 537 -10.33 -41.99 -10.97
CA TRP A 537 -10.98 -40.79 -10.44
C TRP A 537 -10.99 -40.87 -8.92
N GLU A 538 -10.88 -39.75 -8.23
CA GLU A 538 -10.83 -39.69 -6.77
C GLU A 538 -11.97 -38.79 -6.28
N PRO A 539 -12.93 -39.33 -5.50
CA PRO A 539 -14.06 -38.55 -5.02
C PRO A 539 -13.70 -37.84 -3.71
N SER A 540 -14.03 -36.56 -3.60
CA SER A 540 -13.94 -35.75 -2.39
C SER A 540 -15.23 -34.97 -2.16
N ARG A 541 -15.58 -34.71 -0.89
CA ARG A 541 -16.74 -33.86 -0.58
C ARG A 541 -16.33 -32.39 -0.64
N VAL A 542 -17.23 -31.55 -1.16
CA VAL A 542 -17.00 -30.10 -1.36
C VAL A 542 -17.67 -29.27 -0.25
N ASP A 543 -18.23 -29.90 0.79
CA ASP A 543 -18.92 -29.20 1.88
C ASP A 543 -18.01 -28.77 3.03
N GLN A 544 -16.72 -29.13 2.97
CA GLN A 544 -15.72 -28.70 3.95
C GLN A 544 -15.04 -27.42 3.49
N GLN A 545 -14.97 -26.44 4.39
CA GLN A 545 -14.25 -25.19 4.18
C GLN A 545 -12.75 -25.47 4.35
N GLU A 546 -11.96 -25.30 3.29
CA GLU A 546 -10.51 -25.46 3.37
C GLU A 546 -9.90 -24.18 3.92
N PHE A 547 -10.33 -23.04 3.38
CA PHE A 547 -9.85 -21.70 3.73
C PHE A 547 -11.00 -20.77 4.13
N MET A 548 -10.69 -19.62 4.73
CA MET A 548 -11.74 -18.61 4.98
C MET A 548 -12.28 -18.01 3.69
N SER A 549 -11.47 -17.95 2.64
CA SER A 549 -11.96 -17.55 1.32
C SER A 549 -13.17 -18.36 0.82
N ASP A 550 -13.22 -19.66 1.12
CA ASP A 550 -14.38 -20.51 0.78
C ASP A 550 -15.64 -20.09 1.56
N TYR A 551 -15.48 -19.79 2.86
CA TYR A 551 -16.58 -19.38 3.73
C TYR A 551 -17.14 -18.03 3.30
N VAL A 552 -16.25 -17.07 3.05
CA VAL A 552 -16.62 -15.71 2.64
C VAL A 552 -17.20 -15.70 1.22
N ALA A 553 -16.73 -16.57 0.31
CA ALA A 553 -17.32 -16.73 -1.01
C ALA A 553 -18.78 -17.22 -0.95
N GLY A 554 -19.14 -18.00 0.08
CA GLY A 554 -20.51 -18.44 0.34
C GLY A 554 -21.43 -17.38 0.97
N MET A 555 -20.89 -16.25 1.45
CA MET A 555 -21.68 -15.17 2.06
C MET A 555 -22.30 -14.26 1.00
N SER A 556 -23.51 -13.78 1.28
CA SER A 556 -24.11 -12.73 0.44
C SER A 556 -23.30 -11.43 0.56
N VAL A 557 -23.25 -10.63 -0.51
CA VAL A 557 -22.56 -9.32 -0.51
C VAL A 557 -23.06 -8.42 0.64
N LYS A 558 -24.36 -8.49 0.95
CA LYS A 558 -24.97 -7.78 2.08
C LYS A 558 -24.44 -8.25 3.42
N ASP A 559 -24.25 -9.55 3.60
CA ASP A 559 -23.70 -10.11 4.83
C ASP A 559 -22.21 -9.82 4.95
N ARG A 560 -21.45 -9.81 3.84
CA ARG A 560 -20.05 -9.35 3.87
C ARG A 560 -19.95 -7.90 4.33
N ALA A 561 -20.79 -7.01 3.80
CA ALA A 561 -20.84 -5.62 4.25
C ALA A 561 -21.22 -5.49 5.74
N ARG A 562 -22.30 -6.17 6.16
CA ARG A 562 -22.88 -6.03 7.49
C ARG A 562 -22.11 -6.75 8.60
N ILE A 563 -21.64 -7.96 8.34
CA ILE A 563 -21.04 -8.85 9.34
C ILE A 563 -19.52 -8.70 9.32
N LEU A 564 -18.92 -8.67 8.12
CA LEU A 564 -17.47 -8.61 7.98
C LEU A 564 -16.93 -7.18 7.82
N GLY A 565 -17.80 -6.16 7.81
CA GLY A 565 -17.39 -4.78 7.59
C GLY A 565 -16.78 -4.53 6.22
N ALA A 566 -17.19 -5.31 5.20
CA ALA A 566 -16.66 -5.15 3.85
C ALA A 566 -16.94 -3.75 3.31
N ARG A 567 -15.88 -3.09 2.83
CA ARG A 567 -15.92 -1.77 2.20
C ARG A 567 -15.73 -1.91 0.70
N TYR A 568 -16.46 -1.10 -0.07
CA TYR A 568 -16.50 -1.18 -1.53
C TYR A 568 -16.12 0.15 -2.18
N TYR A 569 -15.50 0.09 -3.35
CA TYR A 569 -15.26 1.27 -4.20
C TYR A 569 -15.59 0.94 -5.64
N LYS A 570 -16.45 1.76 -6.25
CA LYS A 570 -16.92 1.59 -7.62
C LYS A 570 -16.24 2.63 -8.53
N GLN A 571 -15.63 2.16 -9.60
CA GLN A 571 -15.09 2.97 -10.70
C GLN A 571 -15.87 2.64 -11.97
N SER A 572 -16.33 3.65 -12.70
CA SER A 572 -17.11 3.47 -13.92
C SER A 572 -16.32 4.01 -15.11
N PHE A 573 -15.99 3.12 -16.05
CA PHE A 573 -15.10 3.45 -17.15
C PHE A 573 -15.49 2.71 -18.42
N GLY A 574 -15.74 3.46 -19.49
CA GLY A 574 -16.16 2.88 -20.77
C GLY A 574 -17.41 2.02 -20.60
N GLU A 575 -17.30 0.74 -20.97
CA GLU A 575 -18.38 -0.25 -20.90
C GLU A 575 -18.38 -1.06 -19.59
N TYR A 576 -17.54 -0.69 -18.61
CA TYR A 576 -17.36 -1.47 -17.39
C TYR A 576 -17.60 -0.66 -16.12
N ASP A 577 -18.29 -1.29 -15.18
CA ASP A 577 -18.30 -0.96 -13.76
C ASP A 577 -17.35 -1.88 -13.01
N ILE A 578 -16.42 -1.30 -12.26
CA ILE A 578 -15.38 -2.02 -11.55
C ILE A 578 -15.58 -1.79 -10.05
N ILE A 579 -15.90 -2.85 -9.32
CA ILE A 579 -16.11 -2.81 -7.87
C ILE A 579 -14.93 -3.47 -7.19
N THR A 580 -14.17 -2.71 -6.42
CA THR A 580 -13.13 -3.22 -5.50
C THR A 580 -13.76 -3.41 -4.13
N GLU A 581 -13.52 -4.55 -3.49
CA GLU A 581 -13.98 -4.90 -2.15
C GLU A 581 -12.77 -5.18 -1.27
N TRP A 582 -12.75 -4.58 -0.08
CA TRP A 582 -11.80 -4.86 0.99
C TRP A 582 -12.56 -5.38 2.19
N ILE A 583 -12.10 -6.48 2.77
CA ILE A 583 -12.67 -7.02 3.99
C ILE A 583 -11.61 -6.93 5.10
N PRO A 584 -11.89 -6.21 6.19
CA PRO A 584 -10.98 -6.12 7.33
C PRO A 584 -10.58 -7.50 7.87
N GLY A 585 -9.27 -7.71 8.00
CA GLY A 585 -8.74 -9.01 8.41
C GLY A 585 -9.19 -9.45 9.81
N ASP A 586 -9.28 -8.51 10.75
CA ASP A 586 -9.76 -8.72 12.12
C ASP A 586 -11.20 -9.24 12.16
N LYS A 587 -12.07 -8.74 11.29
CA LYS A 587 -13.46 -9.21 11.15
C LYS A 587 -13.54 -10.62 10.60
N ILE A 588 -12.62 -11.01 9.71
CA ILE A 588 -12.51 -12.39 9.24
C ILE A 588 -12.01 -13.30 10.37
N VAL A 589 -11.02 -12.86 11.15
CA VAL A 589 -10.52 -13.60 12.33
C VAL A 589 -11.64 -13.80 13.35
N GLU A 590 -12.47 -12.77 13.61
CA GLU A 590 -13.64 -12.86 14.50
C GLU A 590 -14.65 -13.89 13.97
N ALA A 591 -15.00 -13.81 12.68
CA ALA A 591 -15.92 -14.76 12.05
C ALA A 591 -15.37 -16.20 12.07
N ALA A 592 -14.06 -16.38 11.87
CA ALA A 592 -13.39 -17.67 11.85
C ALA A 592 -13.51 -18.43 13.18
N GLN A 593 -13.78 -17.76 14.30
CA GLN A 593 -14.01 -18.43 15.59
C GLN A 593 -15.20 -19.41 15.56
N ASN A 594 -16.15 -19.20 14.64
CA ASN A 594 -17.34 -20.01 14.47
C ASN A 594 -17.27 -20.93 13.23
N VAL A 595 -16.12 -21.00 12.55
CA VAL A 595 -15.92 -21.81 11.35
C VAL A 595 -14.92 -22.93 11.65
N SER A 596 -15.26 -24.15 11.22
CA SER A 596 -14.34 -25.29 11.31
C SER A 596 -13.50 -25.37 10.04
N LEU A 597 -12.21 -25.06 10.13
CA LEU A 597 -11.25 -25.10 9.03
C LEU A 597 -10.33 -26.32 9.15
N ASN A 598 -9.88 -26.85 8.02
CA ASN A 598 -8.97 -28.01 7.98
C ASN A 598 -7.53 -27.67 8.41
N HIS A 599 -7.14 -26.39 8.36
CA HIS A 599 -5.76 -25.91 8.56
C HIS A 599 -5.46 -25.39 9.99
N GLY A 600 -6.42 -25.52 10.91
CA GLY A 600 -6.30 -25.00 12.28
C GLY A 600 -7.03 -23.68 12.47
N LYS A 601 -6.64 -22.91 13.48
CA LYS A 601 -7.29 -21.61 13.77
C LYS A 601 -6.54 -20.50 13.07
N ILE A 602 -7.29 -19.58 12.48
CA ILE A 602 -6.71 -18.37 11.91
C ILE A 602 -6.23 -17.45 13.02
N LYS A 603 -4.97 -17.01 12.87
CA LYS A 603 -4.30 -16.06 13.74
C LYS A 603 -4.43 -14.64 13.19
N SER A 604 -4.29 -14.46 11.88
CA SER A 604 -4.42 -13.16 11.22
C SER A 604 -4.74 -13.33 9.73
N VAL A 605 -5.40 -12.33 9.15
CA VAL A 605 -5.67 -12.25 7.71
C VAL A 605 -5.13 -10.90 7.21
N PRO A 606 -3.86 -10.82 6.77
CA PRO A 606 -3.26 -9.55 6.37
C PRO A 606 -3.92 -8.89 5.16
N VAL A 607 -4.41 -9.70 4.21
CA VAL A 607 -4.99 -9.21 2.96
C VAL A 607 -6.25 -10.01 2.67
N TYR A 608 -7.35 -9.32 2.41
CA TYR A 608 -8.54 -9.94 1.83
C TYR A 608 -9.22 -8.96 0.87
N MET A 609 -8.94 -9.12 -0.43
CA MET A 609 -9.38 -8.19 -1.45
C MET A 609 -10.00 -8.90 -2.65
N ASN A 610 -11.09 -8.32 -3.18
CA ASN A 610 -11.75 -8.77 -4.39
C ASN A 610 -11.95 -7.60 -5.36
N LYS A 611 -11.98 -7.92 -6.65
CA LYS A 611 -12.29 -6.95 -7.70
C LYS A 611 -13.18 -7.57 -8.76
N TYR A 612 -14.32 -6.95 -8.97
CA TYR A 612 -15.38 -7.41 -9.86
C TYR A 612 -15.49 -6.47 -11.05
N TYR A 613 -15.39 -7.00 -12.26
CA TYR A 613 -15.57 -6.26 -13.50
C TYR A 613 -16.91 -6.63 -14.08
N ILE A 614 -17.78 -5.65 -14.22
CA ILE A 614 -19.18 -5.81 -14.56
C ILE A 614 -19.40 -5.07 -15.87
N ASP A 615 -19.93 -5.77 -16.86
CA ASP A 615 -20.33 -5.16 -18.13
C ASP A 615 -21.57 -4.29 -17.90
N SER A 616 -21.47 -2.98 -18.19
CA SER A 616 -22.48 -1.98 -17.87
C SER A 616 -23.78 -2.15 -18.67
N ASP A 617 -23.73 -2.82 -19.83
CA ASP A 617 -24.91 -3.07 -20.65
C ASP A 617 -25.70 -4.31 -20.18
N SER A 618 -24.98 -5.35 -19.77
CA SER A 618 -25.57 -6.63 -19.40
C SER A 618 -25.69 -6.85 -17.90
N ASP A 619 -25.11 -6.03 -17.03
CA ASP A 619 -24.96 -6.23 -15.58
C ASP A 619 -24.46 -7.64 -15.21
N LEU A 620 -23.61 -8.22 -16.05
CA LEU A 620 -23.00 -9.52 -15.81
C LEU A 620 -21.53 -9.34 -15.47
N LEU A 621 -21.05 -10.19 -14.56
CA LEU A 621 -19.65 -10.27 -14.22
C LEU A 621 -18.87 -10.82 -15.42
N VAL A 622 -17.87 -10.08 -15.90
CA VAL A 622 -16.98 -10.49 -17.00
C VAL A 622 -15.60 -10.91 -16.50
N LYS A 623 -15.18 -10.38 -15.35
CA LYS A 623 -13.91 -10.78 -14.70
C LYS A 623 -14.01 -10.63 -13.19
N HIS A 624 -13.37 -11.54 -12.46
CA HIS A 624 -13.15 -11.45 -11.01
C HIS A 624 -11.67 -11.64 -10.73
N VAL A 625 -11.13 -10.85 -9.81
CA VAL A 625 -9.74 -10.90 -9.39
C VAL A 625 -9.72 -10.91 -7.87
N TRP A 626 -8.86 -11.71 -7.28
CA TRP A 626 -8.76 -11.81 -5.84
C TRP A 626 -7.32 -11.90 -5.36
N ARG A 627 -7.13 -11.48 -4.11
CA ARG A 627 -5.90 -11.69 -3.35
C ARG A 627 -6.23 -11.86 -1.88
N TYR A 628 -5.82 -12.98 -1.32
CA TYR A 628 -6.04 -13.34 0.08
C TYR A 628 -4.73 -13.82 0.70
N GLU A 629 -4.52 -13.45 1.95
CA GLU A 629 -3.41 -13.93 2.77
C GLU A 629 -3.96 -14.34 4.14
N GLU A 630 -3.70 -15.61 4.53
CA GLU A 630 -4.17 -16.19 5.79
C GLU A 630 -2.99 -16.77 6.56
N VAL A 631 -2.91 -16.46 7.86
CA VAL A 631 -1.90 -17.00 8.79
C VAL A 631 -2.60 -17.83 9.86
N TYR A 632 -2.16 -19.06 10.05
CA TYR A 632 -2.74 -20.00 10.99
C TYR A 632 -1.89 -20.14 12.27
N ASP A 633 -2.51 -20.61 13.35
CA ASP A 633 -1.84 -20.92 14.62
C ASP A 633 -0.81 -22.05 14.50
N THR A 634 -0.95 -22.89 13.47
CA THR A 634 0.01 -23.90 13.02
C THR A 634 1.27 -23.32 12.38
N GLN A 635 1.39 -21.98 12.29
CA GLN A 635 2.42 -21.24 11.54
C GLN A 635 2.35 -21.43 10.02
N GLU A 636 1.26 -22.02 9.52
CA GLU A 636 1.00 -22.11 8.09
C GLU A 636 0.61 -20.73 7.53
N TYR A 637 1.24 -20.35 6.42
CA TYR A 637 0.93 -19.14 5.65
C TYR A 637 0.35 -19.54 4.30
N VAL A 638 -0.84 -19.03 4.00
CA VAL A 638 -1.55 -19.28 2.75
C VAL A 638 -1.68 -17.97 2.01
N ALA A 639 -0.93 -17.83 0.91
CA ALA A 639 -1.17 -16.81 -0.10
C ALA A 639 -1.97 -17.43 -1.24
N TYR A 640 -3.11 -16.80 -1.55
CA TYR A 640 -3.98 -17.18 -2.64
C TYR A 640 -4.34 -15.95 -3.47
N ALA A 641 -3.95 -15.92 -4.73
CA ALA A 641 -4.27 -14.83 -5.64
C ALA A 641 -4.63 -15.38 -7.02
N GLY A 642 -5.49 -14.69 -7.74
CA GLY A 642 -5.87 -15.15 -9.07
C GLY A 642 -6.86 -14.24 -9.76
N GLU A 643 -7.20 -14.64 -10.98
CA GLU A 643 -8.25 -14.01 -11.75
C GLU A 643 -9.03 -15.04 -12.58
N GLU A 644 -10.31 -14.77 -12.78
CA GLU A 644 -11.21 -15.50 -13.65
C GLU A 644 -11.88 -14.54 -14.62
N THR A 645 -12.06 -14.98 -15.86
CA THR A 645 -12.88 -14.30 -16.88
C THR A 645 -14.08 -15.17 -17.22
N TYR A 646 -15.24 -14.54 -17.40
CA TYR A 646 -16.51 -15.25 -17.59
C TYR A 646 -17.05 -15.02 -18.99
N LYS A 647 -17.36 -16.11 -19.69
CA LYS A 647 -18.09 -16.14 -20.95
C LYS A 647 -19.50 -16.65 -20.65
N THR A 648 -20.47 -15.75 -20.70
CA THR A 648 -21.88 -16.03 -20.31
C THR A 648 -22.78 -16.32 -21.52
N GLN A 649 -22.38 -15.92 -22.72
CA GLN A 649 -23.12 -16.16 -23.97
C GLN A 649 -22.68 -17.44 -24.69
N VAL A 650 -22.62 -18.56 -23.96
CA VAL A 650 -22.22 -19.87 -24.50
C VAL A 650 -23.22 -20.95 -24.08
N ASP A 651 -23.55 -21.88 -25.00
CA ASP A 651 -24.37 -23.07 -24.67
C ASP A 651 -23.46 -24.13 -24.02
N VAL A 652 -23.44 -24.15 -22.69
CA VAL A 652 -22.67 -25.11 -21.91
C VAL A 652 -23.54 -26.32 -21.59
N ARG A 653 -23.03 -27.52 -21.87
CA ARG A 653 -23.70 -28.79 -21.55
C ARG A 653 -22.71 -29.74 -20.94
N VAL A 654 -22.80 -29.92 -19.63
CA VAL A 654 -21.92 -30.80 -18.88
C VAL A 654 -22.72 -32.00 -18.42
N SER A 655 -22.20 -33.21 -18.62
CA SER A 655 -22.75 -34.42 -18.03
C SER A 655 -21.62 -35.23 -17.43
N ILE A 656 -21.74 -35.62 -16.16
CA ILE A 656 -20.71 -36.42 -15.48
C ILE A 656 -20.70 -37.83 -16.08
N PRO A 657 -19.61 -38.26 -16.73
CA PRO A 657 -19.55 -39.58 -17.35
C PRO A 657 -19.66 -40.70 -16.31
N ARG A 658 -20.28 -41.82 -16.71
CA ARG A 658 -20.44 -42.99 -15.81
C ARG A 658 -19.11 -43.54 -15.29
N GLU A 659 -18.06 -43.46 -16.11
CA GLU A 659 -16.71 -43.90 -15.74
C GLU A 659 -16.06 -43.02 -14.68
N VAL A 660 -16.43 -41.74 -14.57
CA VAL A 660 -15.98 -40.86 -13.49
C VAL A 660 -16.52 -41.36 -12.16
N VAL A 661 -17.83 -41.60 -12.10
CA VAL A 661 -18.50 -42.09 -10.89
C VAL A 661 -18.04 -43.51 -10.52
N LYS A 662 -17.91 -44.40 -11.52
CA LYS A 662 -17.49 -45.80 -11.28
C LYS A 662 -16.00 -45.94 -11.00
N GLY A 663 -15.16 -45.19 -11.71
CA GLY A 663 -13.70 -45.20 -11.54
C GLY A 663 -13.23 -44.57 -10.22
N ALA A 664 -14.14 -43.85 -9.55
CA ALA A 664 -13.97 -43.30 -8.20
C ALA A 664 -14.36 -44.25 -7.07
N ALA A 665 -15.15 -45.29 -7.36
CA ALA A 665 -15.49 -46.32 -6.40
C ALA A 665 -14.49 -47.47 -6.51
N ARG A 666 -13.52 -47.54 -5.57
CA ARG A 666 -12.81 -48.78 -5.25
C ARG A 666 -13.28 -49.33 -3.92
#